data_AF-A0A926W1L0-F1
#
_entry.id   AF-A0A926W1L0-F1
#
_cell.length_a   1.000
_cell.length_b   1.000
_cell.length_c   1.000
_cell.angle_alpha   90.00
_cell.angle_beta   90.00
_cell.angle_gamma   90.00
#
_symmetry.space_group_name_H-M   'P 1'
#
loop_
_entity.id
_entity.type
_entity.pdbx_description
1 polymer ?
#
loop_
_entity_poly.entity_id
_entity_poly.type
_entity_poly.pdbx_seq_one_letter_code
_entity_poly.pdbx_strand_id
1 'polypeptide(L)'
;MDKDSQIDNVQSFAEVIGDNDNLWNLLVGREVSRFQAEITYGIKGKILQIQNIKDQNTKHEEILIEINYKNEFNIKYYKEIFIEIFNTMSPPFSLEQIISLAKIEQEARTLKAENLEAKEKEIKIRQAQRLEAQRLEAEKREAQKLEIERCEAQKLEAEIIEAEARKVKKSFLLNSIKEQFEQNFFNADNFYQTNCTGHILFKEYQVEKLSYVQSWVKTNLNTSPDLEQAAAIGAVEGHIQVVARAGSGKTSTLVNRALFLQKHCGVAPNEILLLAFNRKAAEEIRERLTLQLQNSIPHVMTFHALAYALVHPEKSILFNEPDGQQNQAKALQTVIYEYHCKPNVYEKIRVLMMAHFREDWERIAWGGYDKSTEQMLRYRRSLPREGLDGNYYKSFGEKVIANFLLEHNITYKYERNFWWNDINYRPDFTIVTGENQGIVIEYFGLEGDPDYDIMSEHKREYWRNHPNWHFVELSPTTLRFEGVEDFCALLKRCLENYGMKCHRLTEDEIWKKIKLRVVDRFTKVVEGFIQRCRKLSLTSEKLASFVDNHKCASDVEQGFLELAQKFYQSYLQQLQATGEEDFDGLMQKAAAVIASGQTVFRRKSGTGDLRCLRYILIDEYQDFSELFHHLIEAIRQQNPQAQFFCVGDDWQAINGFAGSDLRFYQNFAQFFQPSQKLNIATNYRSATSIVDIGNTLMHGLGTPARAHKTIFGTVEIADMGEFDPTPKEQEEHPGDSITPAILRLVDKAIKDRKNVVLLSRKNSLPWYVNYGKGRSKHGVLDNFLNLIRSYLPEESRKAVSISTAHKYKGLQNDVVIILDAVPRCYPLIHPDLMFSRVFGDSIEQVVDEERRLFYVALTRAVEHLFILTETKNLSPFLEELKSRKRVSLLDWLDYPSFVGSIQRITVKVSNQGRESRNGTYAIKDLLNAEGYIWQSKKGGWCCTYPAQDFSIKGYFNSARWIYHAFGIQVQFYDDLENMLAKYNVDYGQYIALINNIPEAN
;
A
#
# COMPACT_ATOMS: atom_id res chain seq x y z
N MET A 1 -49.46 80.77 20.70
CA MET A 1 -49.20 82.02 19.96
C MET A 1 -49.52 81.78 18.50
N ASP A 2 -49.98 82.84 17.84
CA ASP A 2 -50.52 82.86 16.48
C ASP A 2 -49.66 82.14 15.45
N LYS A 3 -50.33 81.55 14.45
CA LYS A 3 -49.75 80.87 13.27
C LYS A 3 -48.90 81.78 12.37
N ASP A 4 -48.74 83.05 12.73
CA ASP A 4 -47.89 84.03 12.05
C ASP A 4 -46.66 84.43 12.89
N SER A 5 -46.31 83.66 13.93
CA SER A 5 -45.05 83.83 14.69
C SER A 5 -43.91 83.15 13.92
N GLN A 6 -43.38 83.87 12.93
CA GLN A 6 -42.34 83.41 12.02
C GLN A 6 -40.98 83.69 12.70
N ILE A 7 -40.14 82.65 12.85
CA ILE A 7 -38.82 82.77 13.48
C ILE A 7 -37.85 83.26 12.40
N ASP A 8 -37.84 84.57 12.21
CA ASP A 8 -37.26 85.18 10.99
C ASP A 8 -35.80 85.56 11.16
N ASN A 9 -35.28 85.42 12.39
CA ASN A 9 -33.88 85.68 12.66
C ASN A 9 -33.38 84.77 13.78
N VAL A 10 -32.05 84.62 13.81
CA VAL A 10 -31.33 83.76 14.76
C VAL A 10 -31.65 84.14 16.22
N GLN A 11 -31.93 85.41 16.49
CA GLN A 11 -32.25 85.90 17.83
C GLN A 11 -33.58 85.33 18.32
N SER A 12 -34.63 85.40 17.51
CA SER A 12 -35.95 84.81 17.82
C SER A 12 -35.88 83.29 17.97
N PHE A 13 -34.98 82.62 17.23
CA PHE A 13 -34.76 81.18 17.36
C PHE A 13 -34.06 80.84 18.68
N ALA A 14 -33.01 81.58 19.04
CA ALA A 14 -32.28 81.40 20.29
C ALA A 14 -33.19 81.64 21.52
N GLU A 15 -34.12 82.60 21.44
CA GLU A 15 -35.09 82.91 22.50
C GLU A 15 -36.11 81.80 22.75
N VAL A 16 -36.51 81.06 21.71
CA VAL A 16 -37.45 79.93 21.85
C VAL A 16 -36.76 78.69 22.43
N ILE A 17 -35.54 78.39 21.98
CA ILE A 17 -34.90 77.10 22.28
C ILE A 17 -34.19 77.09 23.63
N GLY A 18 -33.73 78.26 24.11
CA GLY A 18 -33.03 78.37 25.39
C GLY A 18 -31.63 77.74 25.37
N ASP A 19 -30.74 78.30 26.18
CA ASP A 19 -29.29 78.04 26.18
C ASP A 19 -28.94 76.54 26.30
N ASN A 20 -28.53 75.90 25.20
CA ASN A 20 -28.07 74.51 25.17
C ASN A 20 -26.80 74.38 24.31
N ASP A 21 -25.65 74.44 24.99
CA ASP A 21 -24.31 74.42 24.38
C ASP A 21 -24.03 73.16 23.53
N ASN A 22 -24.74 72.04 23.76
CA ASN A 22 -24.58 70.82 22.96
C ASN A 22 -25.18 70.93 21.55
N LEU A 23 -26.26 71.72 21.37
CA LEU A 23 -26.89 71.95 20.07
C LEU A 23 -26.01 72.84 19.19
N TRP A 24 -25.39 73.87 19.78
CA TRP A 24 -24.47 74.78 19.08
C TRP A 24 -23.20 74.08 18.57
N ASN A 25 -22.61 73.20 19.39
CA ASN A 25 -21.45 72.40 18.99
C ASN A 25 -21.77 71.39 17.86
N LEU A 26 -23.00 70.87 17.81
CA LEU A 26 -23.45 69.94 16.77
C LEU A 26 -23.74 70.64 15.43
N LEU A 27 -24.24 71.88 15.45
CA LEU A 27 -24.73 72.59 14.27
C LEU A 27 -23.65 73.37 13.50
N VAL A 28 -22.59 73.85 14.17
CA VAL A 28 -21.58 74.72 13.54
C VAL A 28 -20.15 74.17 13.63
N GLY A 29 -19.91 73.14 14.46
CA GLY A 29 -18.63 72.43 14.55
C GLY A 29 -17.41 73.29 14.91
N ARG A 30 -17.64 74.52 15.37
CA ARG A 30 -16.63 75.52 15.77
C ARG A 30 -17.22 76.40 16.88
N GLU A 31 -16.39 76.81 17.84
CA GLU A 31 -16.79 77.70 18.94
C GLU A 31 -17.35 79.02 18.40
N VAL A 32 -18.56 79.38 18.85
CA VAL A 32 -19.20 80.66 18.54
C VAL A 32 -19.07 81.57 19.76
N SER A 33 -18.40 82.71 19.59
CA SER A 33 -18.18 83.71 20.63
C SER A 33 -19.50 84.37 21.05
N ARG A 34 -19.86 84.25 22.33
CA ARG A 34 -21.10 84.79 22.92
C ARG A 34 -21.14 86.33 22.85
N PHE A 35 -22.24 86.88 22.35
CA PHE A 35 -22.60 88.29 22.56
C PHE A 35 -23.68 88.38 23.65
N GLN A 36 -23.37 89.03 24.77
CA GLN A 36 -24.27 89.25 25.91
C GLN A 36 -24.94 90.64 25.80
N ALA A 37 -26.27 90.70 26.00
CA ALA A 37 -26.93 91.77 26.76
C ALA A 37 -28.39 91.42 27.12
N GLU A 38 -28.61 91.25 28.43
CA GLU A 38 -29.79 91.47 29.29
C GLU A 38 -31.25 91.21 28.82
N ILE A 39 -31.66 89.97 29.09
CA ILE A 39 -32.90 89.44 29.70
C ILE A 39 -34.02 90.43 30.10
N THR A 40 -35.25 90.17 29.64
CA THR A 40 -36.51 89.91 30.40
C THR A 40 -37.67 89.84 29.38
N TYR A 41 -38.59 88.90 29.26
CA TYR A 41 -39.22 87.80 30.01
C TYR A 41 -39.41 86.63 29.00
N GLY A 42 -39.34 85.33 29.28
CA GLY A 42 -39.95 84.59 30.38
C GLY A 42 -41.13 83.73 29.88
N ILE A 43 -40.85 82.60 29.19
CA ILE A 43 -41.45 81.26 29.34
C ILE A 43 -40.60 80.28 28.50
N LYS A 44 -40.02 79.27 29.18
CA LYS A 44 -38.99 78.35 28.68
C LYS A 44 -39.59 76.98 28.31
N GLY A 45 -39.33 76.47 27.12
CA GLY A 45 -39.37 75.03 26.81
C GLY A 45 -37.98 74.42 26.96
N LYS A 46 -37.87 73.16 27.36
CA LYS A 46 -36.58 72.48 27.55
C LYS A 46 -36.44 71.36 26.51
N ILE A 47 -35.38 71.38 25.72
CA ILE A 47 -35.01 70.23 24.87
C ILE A 47 -34.65 69.07 25.81
N LEU A 48 -35.30 67.93 25.66
CA LEU A 48 -35.02 66.72 26.43
C LEU A 48 -33.92 65.88 25.78
N GLN A 49 -33.96 65.72 24.45
CA GLN A 49 -33.02 64.87 23.74
C GLN A 49 -32.90 65.26 22.27
N ILE A 50 -31.70 65.09 21.69
CA ILE A 50 -31.46 65.18 20.26
C ILE A 50 -30.86 63.84 19.83
N GLN A 51 -31.50 63.14 18.88
CA GLN A 51 -31.00 61.86 18.37
C GLN A 51 -30.75 61.96 16.86
N ASN A 52 -29.58 61.53 16.42
CA ASN A 52 -29.27 61.31 15.01
C ASN A 52 -29.73 59.90 14.64
N ILE A 53 -30.69 59.80 13.72
CA ILE A 53 -31.25 58.51 13.29
C ILE A 53 -30.59 58.14 11.96
N LYS A 54 -29.78 57.07 11.98
CA LYS A 54 -29.21 56.47 10.77
C LYS A 54 -30.09 55.30 10.31
N ASP A 55 -30.82 55.50 9.21
CA ASP A 55 -31.47 54.42 8.47
C ASP A 55 -30.43 53.73 7.55
N GLN A 56 -30.40 52.40 7.50
CA GLN A 56 -29.40 51.63 6.74
C GLN A 56 -29.69 51.60 5.22
N ASN A 57 -30.79 52.20 4.76
CA ASN A 57 -31.18 52.19 3.34
C ASN A 57 -31.33 53.57 2.67
N THR A 58 -30.96 54.69 3.31
CA THR A 58 -30.93 56.02 2.66
C THR A 58 -29.69 56.86 3.04
N LYS A 59 -29.25 57.76 2.14
CA LYS A 59 -27.98 58.51 2.20
C LYS A 59 -28.05 59.87 2.93
N HIS A 60 -29.16 60.19 3.58
CA HIS A 60 -29.36 61.47 4.28
C HIS A 60 -29.42 61.27 5.80
N GLU A 61 -28.81 62.17 6.58
CA GLU A 61 -28.89 62.14 8.05
C GLU A 61 -30.14 62.88 8.54
N GLU A 62 -31.00 62.21 9.33
CA GLU A 62 -32.13 62.82 10.02
C GLU A 62 -31.76 63.22 11.45
N ILE A 63 -32.24 64.38 11.90
CA ILE A 63 -32.13 64.81 13.32
C ILE A 63 -33.54 64.86 13.92
N LEU A 64 -33.72 64.11 15.01
CA LEU A 64 -34.89 64.19 15.88
C LEU A 64 -34.57 65.14 17.04
N ILE A 65 -35.41 66.16 17.26
CA ILE A 65 -35.31 67.06 18.42
C ILE A 65 -36.58 66.89 19.27
N GLU A 66 -36.37 66.45 20.51
CA GLU A 66 -37.42 66.23 21.50
C GLU A 66 -37.52 67.43 22.43
N ILE A 67 -38.66 68.12 22.44
CA ILE A 67 -38.87 69.33 23.25
C ILE A 67 -40.07 69.11 24.17
N ASN A 68 -39.84 69.14 25.48
CA ASN A 68 -40.93 69.04 26.44
C ASN A 68 -41.54 70.42 26.70
N TYR A 69 -42.63 70.68 26.00
CA TYR A 69 -43.53 71.79 26.28
C TYR A 69 -44.95 71.25 26.46
N LYS A 70 -45.42 71.20 27.72
CA LYS A 70 -46.75 70.69 28.12
C LYS A 70 -47.07 69.28 27.57
N ASN A 71 -46.12 68.35 27.76
CA ASN A 71 -46.24 66.90 27.57
C ASN A 71 -46.53 66.42 26.13
N GLU A 72 -45.42 66.10 25.44
CA GLU A 72 -45.26 65.13 24.33
C GLU A 72 -45.48 65.64 22.88
N PHE A 73 -44.47 66.29 22.29
CA PHE A 73 -44.33 66.39 20.83
C PHE A 73 -42.87 66.19 20.39
N ASN A 74 -42.69 65.43 19.31
CA ASN A 74 -41.39 65.12 18.70
C ASN A 74 -41.33 65.76 17.30
N ILE A 75 -40.31 66.55 17.00
CA ILE A 75 -40.14 67.17 15.68
C ILE A 75 -38.93 66.53 14.98
N LYS A 76 -39.13 66.03 13.75
CA LYS A 76 -38.07 65.51 12.88
C LYS A 76 -37.74 66.51 11.77
N TYR A 77 -36.46 66.79 11.56
CA TYR A 77 -35.98 67.58 10.43
C TYR A 77 -34.96 66.79 9.59
N TYR A 78 -35.00 67.01 8.28
CA TYR A 78 -33.89 66.65 7.39
C TYR A 78 -32.77 67.67 7.58
N LYS A 79 -31.57 67.18 7.91
CA LYS A 79 -30.42 68.02 8.30
C LYS A 79 -30.07 69.07 7.24
N GLU A 80 -30.17 68.72 5.96
CA GLU A 80 -29.75 69.55 4.84
C GLU A 80 -30.69 70.74 4.59
N ILE A 81 -32.01 70.56 4.73
CA ILE A 81 -33.03 71.63 4.55
C ILE A 81 -32.96 72.65 5.69
N PHE A 82 -32.67 72.20 6.92
CA PHE A 82 -32.53 73.07 8.08
C PHE A 82 -31.31 74.01 7.96
N ILE A 83 -30.20 73.50 7.43
CA ILE A 83 -28.97 74.28 7.17
C ILE A 83 -29.20 75.30 6.04
N GLU A 84 -30.00 74.96 5.03
CA GLU A 84 -30.27 75.82 3.88
C GLU A 84 -31.12 77.06 4.24
N ILE A 85 -32.12 76.89 5.10
CA ILE A 85 -32.97 77.99 5.59
C ILE A 85 -32.15 78.95 6.49
N PHE A 86 -31.28 78.41 7.35
CA PHE A 86 -30.51 79.20 8.33
C PHE A 86 -29.51 80.18 7.67
N ASN A 87 -29.02 79.87 6.47
CA ASN A 87 -28.00 80.67 5.79
C ASN A 87 -28.55 81.81 4.91
N THR A 88 -29.87 82.02 4.82
CA THR A 88 -30.47 82.89 3.78
C THR A 88 -31.14 84.17 4.28
N MET A 89 -31.08 84.54 5.57
CA MET A 89 -31.79 85.73 6.05
C MET A 89 -30.93 86.71 6.88
N SER A 90 -30.70 87.90 6.31
CA SER A 90 -30.13 89.14 6.88
C SER A 90 -30.12 90.27 5.80
N PRO A 91 -30.00 91.59 6.11
CA PRO A 91 -30.89 92.50 6.85
C PRO A 91 -31.04 93.89 6.07
N PRO A 92 -31.06 95.12 6.66
CA PRO A 92 -32.22 95.90 7.19
C PRO A 92 -32.37 97.40 6.73
N PHE A 93 -33.46 98.08 7.21
CA PHE A 93 -33.84 99.53 7.22
C PHE A 93 -34.60 100.11 5.98
N SER A 94 -35.47 101.15 6.03
CA SER A 94 -35.85 102.15 7.05
C SER A 94 -37.30 102.72 6.89
N LEU A 95 -37.71 103.51 7.89
CA LEU A 95 -39.03 104.04 8.27
C LEU A 95 -39.65 105.13 7.36
N GLU A 96 -39.02 105.58 6.27
CA GLU A 96 -39.51 106.77 5.53
C GLU A 96 -40.45 106.47 4.35
N GLN A 97 -40.55 105.21 3.92
CA GLN A 97 -41.55 104.80 2.90
C GLN A 97 -42.95 104.56 3.52
N ILE A 98 -43.01 104.41 4.84
CA ILE A 98 -44.18 103.98 5.65
C ILE A 98 -45.32 105.01 5.69
N ILE A 99 -45.11 106.27 5.35
CA ILE A 99 -46.08 107.32 5.71
C ILE A 99 -46.86 107.87 4.49
N SER A 100 -46.60 107.39 3.28
CA SER A 100 -47.31 107.82 2.07
C SER A 100 -48.69 107.16 1.87
N LEU A 101 -49.63 107.52 2.75
CA LEU A 101 -51.03 107.75 2.38
C LEU A 101 -51.88 106.48 2.22
N ALA A 102 -52.30 105.82 3.29
CA ALA A 102 -53.35 106.32 4.21
C ALA A 102 -54.62 106.91 3.52
N LYS A 103 -54.92 106.61 2.25
CA LYS A 103 -56.15 107.14 1.62
C LYS A 103 -57.10 106.16 0.95
N ILE A 104 -56.69 104.92 0.66
CA ILE A 104 -57.57 103.98 -0.07
C ILE A 104 -58.32 103.03 0.88
N GLU A 105 -57.93 102.95 2.15
CA GLU A 105 -58.49 101.98 3.11
C GLU A 105 -59.91 102.31 3.60
N GLN A 106 -60.46 103.47 3.26
CA GLN A 106 -61.78 103.88 3.75
C GLN A 106 -62.94 103.45 2.85
N GLU A 107 -62.69 103.09 1.59
CA GLU A 107 -63.78 102.78 0.62
C GLU A 107 -64.04 101.28 0.45
N ALA A 108 -63.10 100.40 0.81
CA ALA A 108 -63.25 98.96 0.57
C ALA A 108 -64.01 98.18 1.68
N ARG A 109 -64.31 98.81 2.82
CA ARG A 109 -64.88 98.12 4.01
C ARG A 109 -66.40 97.89 3.95
N THR A 110 -67.13 98.53 3.04
CA THR A 110 -68.61 98.44 3.00
C THR A 110 -69.14 97.41 2.00
N LEU A 111 -68.34 96.92 1.03
CA LEU A 111 -68.80 95.96 0.01
C LEU A 111 -68.43 94.49 0.29
N LYS A 112 -67.63 94.21 1.33
CA LYS A 112 -67.02 92.89 1.59
C LYS A 112 -67.82 92.01 2.57
N ALA A 113 -68.82 92.56 3.25
CA ALA A 113 -69.58 91.86 4.29
C ALA A 113 -70.63 90.86 3.74
N GLU A 114 -71.17 91.10 2.55
CA GLU A 114 -72.26 90.24 2.00
C GLU A 114 -71.76 89.02 1.22
N ASN A 115 -70.50 89.00 0.75
CA ASN A 115 -69.94 87.89 -0.04
C ASN A 115 -69.26 86.78 0.80
N LEU A 116 -69.13 86.96 2.12
CA LEU A 116 -68.42 86.01 2.99
C LEU A 116 -69.31 84.83 3.42
N GLU A 117 -70.60 85.08 3.65
CA GLU A 117 -71.53 84.08 4.17
C GLU A 117 -71.89 82.99 3.14
N ALA A 118 -71.88 83.32 1.85
CA ALA A 118 -72.13 82.37 0.76
C ALA A 118 -70.97 81.38 0.55
N LYS A 119 -69.71 81.82 0.72
CA LYS A 119 -68.52 80.98 0.54
C LYS A 119 -68.31 79.99 1.69
N GLU A 120 -68.69 80.33 2.92
CA GLU A 120 -68.51 79.44 4.07
C GLU A 120 -69.40 78.19 4.01
N LYS A 121 -70.60 78.29 3.43
CA LYS A 121 -71.49 77.13 3.22
C LYS A 121 -70.93 76.15 2.19
N GLU A 122 -70.35 76.64 1.09
CA GLU A 122 -69.79 75.79 0.02
C GLU A 122 -68.53 75.04 0.49
N ILE A 123 -67.68 75.68 1.30
CA ILE A 123 -66.47 75.07 1.86
C ILE A 123 -66.82 73.93 2.83
N LYS A 124 -67.84 74.09 3.68
CA LYS A 124 -68.29 73.04 4.61
C LYS A 124 -68.80 71.80 3.88
N ILE A 125 -69.54 71.97 2.79
CA ILE A 125 -70.04 70.84 1.98
C ILE A 125 -68.88 70.09 1.31
N ARG A 126 -67.92 70.80 0.70
CA ARG A 126 -66.74 70.17 0.08
C ARG A 126 -65.83 69.47 1.09
N GLN A 127 -65.68 70.01 2.30
CA GLN A 127 -64.92 69.36 3.37
C GLN A 127 -65.58 68.06 3.83
N ALA A 128 -66.90 68.05 4.00
CA ALA A 128 -67.64 66.83 4.34
C ALA A 128 -67.48 65.75 3.27
N GLN A 129 -67.64 66.10 1.98
CA GLN A 129 -67.46 65.17 0.86
C GLN A 129 -66.02 64.64 0.76
N ARG A 130 -65.00 65.46 1.04
CA ARG A 130 -63.60 65.04 1.02
C ARG A 130 -63.27 64.07 2.16
N LEU A 131 -63.83 64.31 3.34
CA LEU A 131 -63.63 63.43 4.51
C LEU A 131 -64.29 62.06 4.27
N GLU A 132 -65.48 62.05 3.68
CA GLU A 132 -66.20 60.83 3.32
C GLU A 132 -65.46 60.03 2.23
N ALA A 133 -64.92 60.70 1.20
CA ALA A 133 -64.09 60.05 0.18
C ALA A 133 -62.80 59.46 0.75
N GLN A 134 -62.12 60.17 1.67
CA GLN A 134 -60.92 59.67 2.35
C GLN A 134 -61.21 58.46 3.24
N ARG A 135 -62.35 58.48 3.95
CA ARG A 135 -62.79 57.34 4.75
C ARG A 135 -63.06 56.12 3.87
N LEU A 136 -63.77 56.31 2.76
CA LEU A 136 -64.08 55.22 1.83
C LEU A 136 -62.81 54.64 1.17
N GLU A 137 -61.82 55.48 0.88
CA GLU A 137 -60.53 55.04 0.33
C GLU A 137 -59.67 54.32 1.37
N ALA A 138 -59.68 54.76 2.63
CA ALA A 138 -59.04 54.06 3.74
C ALA A 138 -59.68 52.69 3.99
N GLU A 139 -61.01 52.61 4.03
CA GLU A 139 -61.76 51.34 4.14
C GLU A 139 -61.45 50.40 2.97
N LYS A 140 -61.32 50.92 1.73
CA LYS A 140 -60.89 50.13 0.56
C LYS A 140 -59.46 49.62 0.66
N ARG A 141 -58.51 50.44 1.14
CA ARG A 141 -57.11 50.03 1.33
C ARG A 141 -56.96 48.99 2.43
N GLU A 142 -57.69 49.15 3.52
CA GLU A 142 -57.73 48.18 4.62
C GLU A 142 -58.33 46.86 4.14
N ALA A 143 -59.44 46.90 3.41
CA ALA A 143 -60.04 45.70 2.79
C ALA A 143 -59.08 45.01 1.79
N GLN A 144 -58.37 45.77 0.96
CA GLN A 144 -57.36 45.21 0.04
C GLN A 144 -56.18 44.57 0.78
N LYS A 145 -55.70 45.21 1.85
CA LYS A 145 -54.61 44.67 2.68
C LYS A 145 -55.03 43.35 3.32
N LEU A 146 -56.23 43.30 3.89
CA LEU A 146 -56.78 42.10 4.52
C LEU A 146 -56.97 40.95 3.51
N GLU A 147 -57.38 41.27 2.27
CA GLU A 147 -57.53 40.28 1.20
C GLU A 147 -56.18 39.74 0.69
N ILE A 148 -55.13 40.58 0.63
CA ILE A 148 -53.76 40.15 0.31
C ILE A 148 -53.22 39.22 1.41
N GLU A 149 -53.34 39.63 2.68
CA GLU A 149 -52.93 38.80 3.83
C GLU A 149 -53.66 37.46 3.85
N ARG A 150 -54.96 37.45 3.51
CA ARG A 150 -55.75 36.21 3.37
C ARG A 150 -55.27 35.34 2.22
N CYS A 151 -54.97 35.92 1.05
CA CYS A 151 -54.43 35.19 -0.10
C CYS A 151 -53.04 34.58 0.20
N GLU A 152 -52.18 35.32 0.90
CA GLU A 152 -50.86 34.83 1.32
C GLU A 152 -50.97 33.71 2.36
N ALA A 153 -51.86 33.86 3.36
CA ALA A 153 -52.14 32.81 4.33
C ALA A 153 -52.68 31.53 3.67
N GLN A 154 -53.59 31.66 2.69
CA GLN A 154 -54.12 30.51 1.93
C GLN A 154 -53.06 29.83 1.07
N LYS A 155 -52.13 30.59 0.45
CA LYS A 155 -51.00 30.02 -0.29
C LYS A 155 -50.07 29.25 0.63
N LEU A 156 -49.73 29.83 1.79
CA LEU A 156 -48.87 29.17 2.78
C LEU A 156 -49.53 27.90 3.34
N GLU A 157 -50.82 27.95 3.64
CA GLU A 157 -51.60 26.79 4.09
C GLU A 157 -51.62 25.69 3.01
N ALA A 158 -51.84 26.05 1.74
CA ALA A 158 -51.77 25.11 0.62
C ALA A 158 -50.37 24.50 0.45
N GLU A 159 -49.30 25.27 0.60
CA GLU A 159 -47.92 24.78 0.56
C GLU A 159 -47.60 23.81 1.71
N ILE A 160 -48.09 24.08 2.92
CA ILE A 160 -47.96 23.19 4.08
C ILE A 160 -48.71 21.88 3.83
N ILE A 161 -49.96 21.94 3.37
CA ILE A 161 -50.78 20.76 3.04
C ILE A 161 -50.09 19.93 1.95
N GLU A 162 -49.56 20.56 0.91
CA GLU A 162 -48.85 19.87 -0.16
C GLU A 162 -47.54 19.23 0.34
N ALA A 163 -46.78 19.93 1.20
CA ALA A 163 -45.57 19.39 1.81
C ALA A 163 -45.87 18.18 2.72
N GLU A 164 -46.94 18.23 3.52
CA GLU A 164 -47.41 17.10 4.33
C GLU A 164 -47.87 15.93 3.46
N ALA A 165 -48.66 16.18 2.41
CA ALA A 165 -49.09 15.15 1.47
C ALA A 165 -47.89 14.47 0.78
N ARG A 166 -46.88 15.25 0.35
CA ARG A 166 -45.63 14.72 -0.21
C ARG A 166 -44.87 13.87 0.82
N LYS A 167 -44.81 14.30 2.09
CA LYS A 167 -44.17 13.55 3.18
C LYS A 167 -44.87 12.22 3.47
N VAL A 168 -46.20 12.23 3.54
CA VAL A 168 -47.02 11.01 3.71
C VAL A 168 -46.83 10.07 2.53
N LYS A 169 -46.88 10.58 1.30
CA LYS A 169 -46.67 9.77 0.10
C LYS A 169 -45.27 9.16 0.06
N LYS A 170 -44.23 9.94 0.41
CA LYS A 170 -42.85 9.46 0.54
C LYS A 170 -42.74 8.34 1.56
N SER A 171 -43.34 8.50 2.75
CA SER A 171 -43.36 7.47 3.80
C SER A 171 -44.04 6.18 3.32
N PHE A 172 -45.20 6.29 2.67
CA PHE A 172 -45.90 5.14 2.09
C PHE A 172 -45.06 4.42 1.04
N LEU A 173 -44.42 5.15 0.13
CA LEU A 173 -43.56 4.57 -0.91
C LEU A 173 -42.32 3.90 -0.31
N LEU A 174 -41.72 4.48 0.74
CA LEU A 174 -40.60 3.85 1.46
C LEU A 174 -41.01 2.52 2.11
N ASN A 175 -42.19 2.45 2.72
CA ASN A 175 -42.70 1.19 3.27
C ASN A 175 -42.98 0.17 2.15
N SER A 176 -43.56 0.61 1.03
CA SER A 176 -43.80 -0.25 -0.15
C SER A 176 -42.48 -0.79 -0.71
N ILE A 177 -41.42 0.01 -0.78
CA ILE A 177 -40.09 -0.43 -1.18
C ILE A 177 -39.55 -1.49 -0.21
N LYS A 178 -39.71 -1.28 1.11
CA LYS A 178 -39.26 -2.25 2.12
C LYS A 178 -40.00 -3.58 2.01
N GLU A 179 -41.30 -3.54 1.70
CA GLU A 179 -42.07 -4.75 1.38
C GLU A 179 -41.54 -5.44 0.11
N GLN A 180 -41.17 -4.68 -0.93
CA GLN A 180 -40.51 -5.26 -2.11
C GLN A 180 -39.18 -5.92 -1.75
N PHE A 181 -38.36 -5.33 -0.88
CA PHE A 181 -37.11 -5.96 -0.45
C PHE A 181 -37.35 -7.31 0.23
N GLU A 182 -38.39 -7.42 1.06
CA GLU A 182 -38.72 -8.64 1.79
C GLU A 182 -39.33 -9.72 0.88
N GLN A 183 -40.30 -9.35 0.03
CA GLN A 183 -41.11 -10.32 -0.71
C GLN A 183 -40.61 -10.61 -2.12
N ASN A 184 -40.05 -9.61 -2.82
CA ASN A 184 -39.62 -9.74 -4.20
C ASN A 184 -38.44 -8.81 -4.51
N PHE A 185 -37.28 -9.18 -3.96
CA PHE A 185 -36.07 -8.36 -4.06
C PHE A 185 -35.64 -8.08 -5.52
N PHE A 186 -35.95 -8.98 -6.47
CA PHE A 186 -35.66 -8.77 -7.90
C PHE A 186 -36.45 -7.59 -8.49
N ASN A 187 -37.71 -7.41 -8.09
CA ASN A 187 -38.54 -6.33 -8.64
C ASN A 187 -38.28 -4.97 -7.96
N ALA A 188 -37.47 -4.91 -6.90
CA ALA A 188 -37.33 -3.70 -6.10
C ALA A 188 -36.77 -2.52 -6.91
N ASP A 189 -35.77 -2.76 -7.77
CA ASP A 189 -35.19 -1.72 -8.63
C ASP A 189 -36.19 -1.23 -9.68
N ASN A 190 -36.92 -2.14 -10.32
CA ASN A 190 -37.97 -1.80 -11.29
C ASN A 190 -39.13 -1.02 -10.63
N PHE A 191 -39.54 -1.43 -9.43
CA PHE A 191 -40.56 -0.73 -8.64
C PHE A 191 -40.12 0.69 -8.31
N TYR A 192 -38.86 0.88 -7.89
CA TYR A 192 -38.29 2.19 -7.63
C TYR A 192 -38.34 3.07 -8.89
N GLN A 193 -37.85 2.55 -10.02
CA GLN A 193 -37.79 3.29 -11.28
C GLN A 193 -39.18 3.75 -11.75
N THR A 194 -40.17 2.86 -11.63
CA THR A 194 -41.54 3.09 -12.13
C THR A 194 -42.37 3.96 -11.19
N ASN A 195 -42.22 3.81 -9.87
CA ASN A 195 -43.18 4.35 -8.90
C ASN A 195 -42.59 5.39 -7.93
N CYS A 196 -41.26 5.51 -7.82
CA CYS A 196 -40.64 6.23 -6.71
C CYS A 196 -39.71 7.39 -7.11
N THR A 197 -39.25 7.44 -8.36
CA THR A 197 -38.28 8.45 -8.86
C THR A 197 -38.71 9.90 -8.65
N GLY A 198 -40.02 10.19 -8.66
CA GLY A 198 -40.57 11.53 -8.38
C GLY A 198 -40.63 11.95 -6.90
N HIS A 199 -40.38 11.01 -5.97
CA HIS A 199 -40.58 11.24 -4.52
C HIS A 199 -39.38 10.84 -3.66
N ILE A 200 -38.56 9.89 -4.14
CA ILE A 200 -37.43 9.30 -3.41
C ILE A 200 -36.21 9.43 -4.31
N LEU A 201 -35.18 10.12 -3.81
CA LEU A 201 -33.93 10.25 -4.54
C LEU A 201 -33.25 8.88 -4.65
N PHE A 202 -32.57 8.62 -5.76
CA PHE A 202 -31.91 7.33 -5.98
C PHE A 202 -30.91 6.99 -4.85
N LYS A 203 -30.21 8.00 -4.34
CA LYS A 203 -29.30 7.83 -3.21
C LYS A 203 -30.02 7.36 -1.93
N GLU A 204 -31.21 7.88 -1.65
CA GLU A 204 -32.02 7.46 -0.50
C GLU A 204 -32.46 6.00 -0.67
N TYR A 205 -32.96 5.64 -1.86
CA TYR A 205 -33.32 4.26 -2.18
C TYR A 205 -32.14 3.28 -2.01
N GLN A 206 -30.96 3.64 -2.53
CA GLN A 206 -29.77 2.82 -2.39
C GLN A 206 -29.38 2.62 -0.92
N VAL A 207 -29.43 3.67 -0.09
CA VAL A 207 -29.13 3.56 1.35
C VAL A 207 -30.09 2.58 2.04
N GLU A 208 -31.39 2.66 1.75
CA GLU A 208 -32.39 1.72 2.30
C GLU A 208 -32.14 0.28 1.82
N LYS A 209 -31.87 0.08 0.52
CA LYS A 209 -31.55 -1.24 -0.05
C LYS A 209 -30.31 -1.87 0.60
N LEU A 210 -29.24 -1.08 0.75
CA LEU A 210 -28.00 -1.54 1.37
C LEU A 210 -28.20 -1.86 2.85
N SER A 211 -28.92 -1.00 3.59
CA SER A 211 -29.22 -1.20 5.01
C SER A 211 -30.06 -2.46 5.23
N TYR A 212 -31.02 -2.74 4.34
CA TYR A 212 -31.79 -3.97 4.35
C TYR A 212 -30.89 -5.20 4.17
N VAL A 213 -30.05 -5.22 3.13
CA VAL A 213 -29.14 -6.35 2.86
C VAL A 213 -28.18 -6.59 4.02
N GLN A 214 -27.59 -5.52 4.59
CA GLN A 214 -26.75 -5.62 5.78
C GLN A 214 -27.49 -6.26 6.96
N SER A 215 -28.70 -5.78 7.24
CA SER A 215 -29.52 -6.27 8.36
C SER A 215 -29.93 -7.72 8.16
N TRP A 216 -30.30 -8.09 6.93
CA TRP A 216 -30.64 -9.47 6.57
C TRP A 216 -29.45 -10.40 6.77
N VAL A 217 -28.26 -10.05 6.26
CA VAL A 217 -27.06 -10.89 6.38
C VAL A 217 -26.64 -11.04 7.85
N LYS A 218 -26.70 -9.95 8.62
CA LYS A 218 -26.40 -9.97 10.06
C LYS A 218 -27.34 -10.90 10.83
N THR A 219 -28.63 -10.82 10.54
CA THR A 219 -29.67 -11.58 11.26
C THR A 219 -29.65 -13.07 10.88
N ASN A 220 -29.46 -13.38 9.59
CA ASN A 220 -29.62 -14.74 9.08
C ASN A 220 -28.32 -15.55 8.98
N LEU A 221 -27.16 -14.88 8.83
CA LEU A 221 -25.87 -15.53 8.58
C LEU A 221 -24.84 -15.29 9.70
N ASN A 222 -25.17 -14.54 10.74
CA ASN A 222 -24.26 -14.13 11.82
C ASN A 222 -22.95 -13.48 11.32
N THR A 223 -23.00 -12.78 10.18
CA THR A 223 -21.88 -12.01 9.64
C THR A 223 -22.28 -10.55 9.47
N SER A 224 -21.37 -9.61 9.68
CA SER A 224 -21.68 -8.17 9.59
C SER A 224 -20.96 -7.53 8.40
N PRO A 225 -21.56 -7.50 7.21
CA PRO A 225 -20.94 -6.89 6.05
C PRO A 225 -20.96 -5.35 6.14
N ASP A 226 -19.92 -4.68 5.64
CA ASP A 226 -19.99 -3.23 5.43
C ASP A 226 -20.89 -2.86 4.22
N LEU A 227 -21.03 -1.56 3.97
CA LEU A 227 -21.90 -1.06 2.90
C LEU A 227 -21.40 -1.49 1.51
N GLU A 228 -20.09 -1.61 1.32
CA GLU A 228 -19.48 -2.03 0.06
C GLU A 228 -19.75 -3.52 -0.19
N GLN A 229 -19.57 -4.37 0.82
CA GLN A 229 -19.90 -5.79 0.77
C GLN A 229 -21.40 -6.01 0.58
N ALA A 230 -22.25 -5.24 1.27
CA ALA A 230 -23.70 -5.31 1.09
C ALA A 230 -24.15 -4.89 -0.31
N ALA A 231 -23.49 -3.89 -0.91
CA ALA A 231 -23.73 -3.52 -2.31
C ALA A 231 -23.40 -4.67 -3.26
N ALA A 232 -22.27 -5.34 -3.05
CA ALA A 232 -21.88 -6.51 -3.82
C ALA A 232 -22.82 -7.71 -3.61
N ILE A 233 -23.34 -7.93 -2.40
CA ILE A 233 -24.31 -9.00 -2.10
C ILE A 233 -25.67 -8.70 -2.75
N GLY A 234 -26.16 -7.47 -2.64
CA GLY A 234 -27.49 -7.04 -3.10
C GLY A 234 -27.61 -6.65 -4.57
N ALA A 235 -26.52 -6.62 -5.33
CA ALA A 235 -26.56 -6.35 -6.78
C ALA A 235 -26.99 -7.61 -7.53
N VAL A 236 -28.28 -7.90 -7.67
CA VAL A 236 -28.76 -9.22 -8.16
C VAL A 236 -28.98 -9.30 -9.69
N GLU A 237 -28.79 -8.21 -10.41
CA GLU A 237 -28.98 -8.08 -11.86
C GLU A 237 -27.69 -7.64 -12.56
N GLY A 238 -27.51 -8.07 -13.82
CA GLY A 238 -26.35 -7.73 -14.64
C GLY A 238 -25.07 -8.51 -14.31
N HIS A 239 -24.07 -8.38 -15.18
CA HIS A 239 -22.72 -8.88 -14.90
C HIS A 239 -22.00 -7.94 -13.93
N ILE A 240 -21.40 -8.49 -12.88
CA ILE A 240 -20.78 -7.69 -11.82
C ILE A 240 -19.33 -8.09 -11.65
N GLN A 241 -18.46 -7.09 -11.73
CA GLN A 241 -17.07 -7.19 -11.28
C GLN A 241 -16.94 -6.55 -9.91
N VAL A 242 -16.44 -7.30 -8.94
CA VAL A 242 -16.08 -6.78 -7.61
C VAL A 242 -14.56 -6.70 -7.50
N VAL A 243 -14.05 -5.48 -7.42
CA VAL A 243 -12.63 -5.21 -7.12
C VAL A 243 -12.45 -5.16 -5.62
N ALA A 244 -11.65 -6.08 -5.11
CA ALA A 244 -11.58 -6.36 -3.70
C ALA A 244 -10.15 -6.36 -3.20
N ARG A 245 -9.81 -5.48 -2.27
CA ARG A 245 -8.44 -5.38 -1.77
C ARG A 245 -8.05 -6.52 -0.83
N ALA A 246 -6.76 -6.68 -0.59
CA ALA A 246 -6.24 -7.65 0.38
C ALA A 246 -6.98 -7.51 1.71
N GLY A 247 -7.44 -8.63 2.28
CA GLY A 247 -8.13 -8.62 3.58
C GLY A 247 -9.56 -8.07 3.59
N SER A 248 -10.18 -7.81 2.43
CA SER A 248 -11.55 -7.29 2.34
C SER A 248 -12.68 -8.33 2.42
N GLY A 249 -12.33 -9.62 2.55
CA GLY A 249 -13.31 -10.69 2.67
C GLY A 249 -13.94 -11.14 1.34
N LYS A 250 -13.17 -11.13 0.24
CA LYS A 250 -13.55 -11.64 -1.11
C LYS A 250 -14.47 -12.87 -1.08
N THR A 251 -13.93 -13.99 -0.62
CA THR A 251 -14.64 -15.28 -0.55
C THR A 251 -15.85 -15.22 0.39
N SER A 252 -15.78 -14.44 1.47
CA SER A 252 -16.92 -14.24 2.38
C SER A 252 -18.07 -13.49 1.71
N THR A 253 -17.79 -12.42 0.96
CA THR A 253 -18.79 -11.68 0.17
C THR A 253 -19.42 -12.58 -0.89
N LEU A 254 -18.61 -13.39 -1.59
CA LEU A 254 -19.07 -14.34 -2.60
C LEU A 254 -20.01 -15.41 -2.00
N VAL A 255 -19.63 -15.99 -0.85
CA VAL A 255 -20.47 -16.96 -0.13
C VAL A 255 -21.76 -16.31 0.40
N ASN A 256 -21.67 -15.14 1.03
CA ASN A 256 -22.83 -14.41 1.55
C ASN A 256 -23.80 -14.04 0.43
N ARG A 257 -23.31 -13.71 -0.76
CA ARG A 257 -24.13 -13.49 -1.95
C ARG A 257 -24.87 -14.75 -2.38
N ALA A 258 -24.17 -15.88 -2.49
CA ALA A 258 -24.82 -17.15 -2.86
C ALA A 258 -25.92 -17.53 -1.85
N LEU A 259 -25.65 -17.33 -0.55
CA LEU A 259 -26.62 -17.54 0.52
C LEU A 259 -27.82 -16.58 0.45
N PHE A 260 -27.58 -15.31 0.13
CA PHE A 260 -28.64 -14.31 -0.07
C PHE A 260 -29.52 -14.68 -1.28
N LEU A 261 -28.92 -15.03 -2.43
CA LEU A 261 -29.67 -15.45 -3.62
C LEU A 261 -30.54 -16.68 -3.35
N GLN A 262 -30.03 -17.67 -2.61
CA GLN A 262 -30.77 -18.90 -2.35
C GLN A 262 -31.80 -18.75 -1.23
N LYS A 263 -31.41 -18.23 -0.05
CA LYS A 263 -32.31 -18.15 1.12
C LYS A 263 -33.31 -17.00 1.02
N HIS A 264 -32.88 -15.85 0.51
CA HIS A 264 -33.71 -14.65 0.42
C HIS A 264 -34.45 -14.56 -0.92
N CYS A 265 -33.69 -14.62 -2.02
CA CYS A 265 -34.27 -14.42 -3.35
C CYS A 265 -34.91 -15.69 -3.95
N GLY A 266 -34.85 -16.83 -3.25
CA GLY A 266 -35.49 -18.07 -3.66
C GLY A 266 -34.90 -18.72 -4.93
N VAL A 267 -33.65 -18.41 -5.28
CA VAL A 267 -32.97 -19.02 -6.44
C VAL A 267 -32.64 -20.47 -6.13
N ALA A 268 -32.95 -21.39 -7.04
CA ALA A 268 -32.73 -22.81 -6.80
C ALA A 268 -31.22 -23.16 -6.81
N PRO A 269 -30.76 -24.12 -5.97
CA PRO A 269 -29.33 -24.44 -5.89
C PRO A 269 -28.70 -24.88 -7.22
N ASN A 270 -29.47 -25.55 -8.08
CA ASN A 270 -29.04 -26.00 -9.41
C ASN A 270 -28.92 -24.85 -10.44
N GLU A 271 -29.42 -23.65 -10.12
CA GLU A 271 -29.27 -22.45 -10.96
C GLU A 271 -28.02 -21.65 -10.60
N ILE A 272 -27.26 -22.06 -9.56
CA ILE A 272 -26.08 -21.34 -9.07
C ILE A 272 -24.83 -22.22 -9.21
N LEU A 273 -23.80 -21.69 -9.88
CA LEU A 273 -22.49 -22.29 -10.02
C LEU A 273 -21.40 -21.38 -9.43
N LEU A 274 -20.60 -21.90 -8.51
CA LEU A 274 -19.44 -21.24 -7.93
C LEU A 274 -18.17 -21.92 -8.45
N LEU A 275 -17.29 -21.12 -9.06
CA LEU A 275 -16.03 -21.55 -9.63
C LEU A 275 -14.85 -20.95 -8.88
N ALA A 276 -13.88 -21.80 -8.54
CA ALA A 276 -12.60 -21.41 -7.96
C ALA A 276 -11.42 -21.97 -8.78
N PHE A 277 -10.24 -21.39 -8.60
CA PHE A 277 -9.05 -21.79 -9.35
C PHE A 277 -8.33 -23.02 -8.78
N ASN A 278 -8.42 -23.22 -7.46
CA ASN A 278 -7.76 -24.34 -6.78
C ASN A 278 -8.74 -25.12 -5.89
N ARG A 279 -8.39 -26.38 -5.61
CA ARG A 279 -9.24 -27.30 -4.86
C ARG A 279 -9.53 -26.82 -3.43
N LYS A 280 -8.52 -26.26 -2.75
CA LYS A 280 -8.66 -25.77 -1.37
C LYS A 280 -9.69 -24.65 -1.27
N ALA A 281 -9.67 -23.69 -2.20
CA ALA A 281 -10.65 -22.60 -2.25
C ALA A 281 -12.07 -23.12 -2.54
N ALA A 282 -12.23 -24.05 -3.49
CA ALA A 282 -13.53 -24.68 -3.75
C ALA A 282 -14.07 -25.46 -2.54
N GLU A 283 -13.19 -26.11 -1.78
CA GLU A 283 -13.53 -26.88 -0.58
C GLU A 283 -13.93 -25.94 0.57
N GLU A 284 -13.18 -24.86 0.79
CA GLU A 284 -13.52 -23.81 1.77
C GLU A 284 -14.89 -23.15 1.46
N ILE A 285 -15.16 -22.81 0.20
CA ILE A 285 -16.46 -22.28 -0.23
C ILE A 285 -17.58 -23.30 0.07
N ARG A 286 -17.34 -24.58 -0.27
CA ARG A 286 -18.31 -25.65 -0.06
C ARG A 286 -18.61 -25.86 1.42
N GLU A 287 -17.59 -25.90 2.27
CA GLU A 287 -17.72 -26.04 3.72
C GLU A 287 -18.59 -24.92 4.30
N ARG A 288 -18.29 -23.66 3.95
CA ARG A 288 -19.06 -22.50 4.41
C ARG A 288 -20.53 -22.53 3.97
N LEU A 289 -20.80 -22.95 2.74
CA LEU A 289 -22.17 -23.12 2.25
C LEU A 289 -22.89 -24.28 2.97
N THR A 290 -22.19 -25.39 3.18
CA THR A 290 -22.75 -26.58 3.85
C THR A 290 -23.18 -26.27 5.29
N LEU A 291 -22.38 -25.47 6.01
CA LEU A 291 -22.73 -25.01 7.36
C LEU A 291 -24.07 -24.24 7.41
N GLN A 292 -24.43 -23.56 6.32
CA GLN A 292 -25.61 -22.68 6.26
C GLN A 292 -26.81 -23.30 5.54
N LEU A 293 -26.58 -24.24 4.62
CA LEU A 293 -27.59 -24.82 3.71
C LEU A 293 -27.72 -26.35 3.81
N GLN A 294 -26.88 -27.00 4.61
CA GLN A 294 -26.85 -28.46 4.78
C GLN A 294 -26.70 -29.19 3.42
N ASN A 295 -27.69 -29.99 3.00
CA ASN A 295 -27.62 -30.83 1.81
C ASN A 295 -28.05 -30.13 0.50
N SER A 296 -28.62 -28.93 0.58
CA SER A 296 -29.16 -28.19 -0.58
C SER A 296 -28.18 -27.11 -1.04
N ILE A 297 -26.92 -27.48 -1.29
CA ILE A 297 -25.88 -26.52 -1.67
C ILE A 297 -25.82 -26.31 -3.21
N PRO A 298 -25.46 -25.10 -3.66
CA PRO A 298 -25.14 -24.83 -5.05
C PRO A 298 -24.04 -25.71 -5.64
N HIS A 299 -23.89 -25.67 -6.97
CA HIS A 299 -22.75 -26.30 -7.61
C HIS A 299 -21.45 -25.57 -7.25
N VAL A 300 -20.57 -26.19 -6.47
CA VAL A 300 -19.22 -25.65 -6.19
C VAL A 300 -18.16 -26.56 -6.79
N MET A 301 -17.26 -26.02 -7.61
CA MET A 301 -16.14 -26.77 -8.20
C MET A 301 -14.99 -25.87 -8.68
N THR A 302 -13.89 -26.49 -9.08
CA THR A 302 -12.84 -25.78 -9.82
C THR A 302 -13.13 -25.79 -11.32
N PHE A 303 -12.50 -24.89 -12.08
CA PHE A 303 -12.57 -24.91 -13.55
C PHE A 303 -12.17 -26.27 -14.13
N HIS A 304 -11.05 -26.85 -13.65
CA HIS A 304 -10.60 -28.17 -14.07
C HIS A 304 -11.59 -29.29 -13.69
N ALA A 305 -12.23 -29.20 -12.53
CA ALA A 305 -13.25 -30.16 -12.12
C ALA A 305 -14.52 -30.06 -13.00
N LEU A 306 -14.90 -28.85 -13.43
CA LEU A 306 -15.97 -28.66 -14.40
C LEU A 306 -15.60 -29.28 -15.76
N ALA A 307 -14.40 -28.99 -16.26
CA ALA A 307 -13.92 -29.57 -17.52
C ALA A 307 -13.90 -31.10 -17.49
N TYR A 308 -13.43 -31.70 -16.38
CA TYR A 308 -13.48 -33.14 -16.17
C TYR A 308 -14.91 -33.69 -16.18
N ALA A 309 -15.85 -32.99 -15.52
CA ALA A 309 -17.25 -33.37 -15.44
C ALA A 309 -18.01 -33.24 -16.77
N LEU A 310 -17.46 -32.52 -17.74
CA LEU A 310 -18.01 -32.37 -19.09
C LEU A 310 -17.44 -33.39 -20.06
N VAL A 311 -16.11 -33.55 -20.07
CA VAL A 311 -15.40 -34.36 -21.07
C VAL A 311 -15.38 -35.84 -20.72
N HIS A 312 -15.26 -36.20 -19.44
CA HIS A 312 -15.07 -37.59 -18.98
C HIS A 312 -13.95 -38.33 -19.74
N PRO A 313 -12.68 -37.90 -19.62
CA PRO A 313 -11.59 -38.50 -20.38
C PRO A 313 -11.48 -40.01 -20.07
N GLU A 314 -11.43 -40.83 -21.13
CA GLU A 314 -11.35 -42.29 -21.04
C GLU A 314 -10.00 -42.79 -20.52
N LYS A 315 -8.93 -42.00 -20.73
CA LYS A 315 -7.55 -42.29 -20.31
C LYS A 315 -7.09 -41.36 -19.19
N SER A 316 -6.00 -41.73 -18.52
CA SER A 316 -5.38 -40.93 -17.47
C SER A 316 -4.85 -39.60 -18.01
N ILE A 317 -5.13 -38.52 -17.28
CA ILE A 317 -4.59 -37.18 -17.57
C ILE A 317 -3.11 -37.16 -17.20
N LEU A 318 -2.28 -36.59 -18.07
CA LEU A 318 -0.88 -36.33 -17.81
C LEU A 318 -0.75 -35.07 -16.96
N PHE A 319 -0.20 -35.22 -15.76
CA PHE A 319 0.16 -34.10 -14.90
C PHE A 319 1.37 -34.45 -14.04
N ASN A 320 2.03 -33.41 -13.54
CA ASN A 320 3.12 -33.55 -12.59
C ASN A 320 2.56 -33.43 -11.16
N GLU A 321 2.68 -34.50 -10.37
CA GLU A 321 2.36 -34.44 -8.95
C GLU A 321 3.42 -33.62 -8.20
N PRO A 322 3.03 -32.73 -7.26
CA PRO A 322 3.97 -31.90 -6.50
C PRO A 322 5.10 -32.69 -5.80
N ASP A 323 4.81 -33.90 -5.33
CA ASP A 323 5.73 -34.79 -4.62
C ASP A 323 5.78 -36.21 -5.24
N GLY A 324 5.34 -36.36 -6.49
CA GLY A 324 5.04 -37.66 -7.10
C GLY A 324 5.53 -37.85 -8.53
N GLN A 325 4.83 -38.68 -9.31
CA GLN A 325 5.24 -38.98 -10.68
C GLN A 325 5.07 -37.77 -11.60
N GLN A 326 6.17 -37.38 -12.26
CA GLN A 326 6.18 -36.29 -13.24
C GLN A 326 5.84 -36.79 -14.65
N ASN A 327 4.60 -37.25 -14.85
CA ASN A 327 4.21 -37.93 -16.09
C ASN A 327 4.17 -36.99 -17.30
N GLN A 328 3.76 -35.73 -17.11
CA GLN A 328 3.77 -34.73 -18.19
C GLN A 328 5.20 -34.31 -18.55
N ALA A 329 6.07 -34.08 -17.56
CA ALA A 329 7.48 -33.78 -17.83
C ALA A 329 8.17 -34.95 -18.54
N LYS A 330 7.88 -36.20 -18.17
CA LYS A 330 8.41 -37.39 -18.86
C LYS A 330 7.98 -37.48 -20.33
N ALA A 331 6.71 -37.19 -20.64
CA ALA A 331 6.23 -37.18 -22.03
C ALA A 331 6.98 -36.12 -22.85
N LEU A 332 7.12 -34.90 -22.32
CA LEU A 332 7.90 -33.82 -22.95
C LEU A 332 9.38 -34.17 -23.10
N GLN A 333 9.99 -34.75 -22.06
CA GLN A 333 11.38 -35.22 -22.10
C GLN A 333 11.60 -36.30 -23.13
N THR A 334 10.60 -37.17 -23.38
CA THR A 334 10.66 -38.18 -24.44
C THR A 334 10.74 -37.52 -25.81
N VAL A 335 9.88 -36.53 -26.10
CA VAL A 335 9.95 -35.73 -27.34
C VAL A 335 11.32 -35.06 -27.49
N ILE A 336 11.79 -34.41 -26.43
CA ILE A 336 13.08 -33.70 -26.44
C ILE A 336 14.23 -34.70 -26.66
N TYR A 337 14.19 -35.86 -26.02
CA TYR A 337 15.19 -36.92 -26.15
C TYR A 337 15.22 -37.52 -27.56
N GLU A 338 14.07 -37.82 -28.17
CA GLU A 338 13.99 -38.34 -29.54
C GLU A 338 14.65 -37.39 -30.56
N TYR A 339 14.50 -36.09 -30.36
CA TYR A 339 15.18 -35.08 -31.15
C TYR A 339 16.66 -34.94 -30.81
N HIS A 340 17.04 -35.09 -29.54
CA HIS A 340 18.44 -35.12 -29.11
C HIS A 340 19.20 -36.33 -29.70
N CYS A 341 18.51 -37.44 -30.01
CA CYS A 341 19.10 -38.58 -30.71
C CYS A 341 19.39 -38.31 -32.20
N LYS A 342 18.89 -37.20 -32.78
CA LYS A 342 19.16 -36.81 -34.17
C LYS A 342 20.42 -35.92 -34.22
N PRO A 343 21.53 -36.34 -34.88
CA PRO A 343 22.81 -35.64 -34.83
C PRO A 343 22.74 -34.16 -35.23
N ASN A 344 22.01 -33.83 -36.29
CA ASN A 344 21.86 -32.45 -36.79
C ASN A 344 21.09 -31.54 -35.82
N VAL A 345 20.15 -32.08 -35.05
CA VAL A 345 19.37 -31.31 -34.08
C VAL A 345 20.16 -31.13 -32.79
N TYR A 346 20.85 -32.19 -32.35
CA TYR A 346 21.74 -32.13 -31.20
C TYR A 346 22.81 -31.03 -31.36
N GLU A 347 23.42 -30.94 -32.53
CA GLU A 347 24.43 -29.89 -32.78
C GLU A 347 23.81 -28.49 -32.75
N LYS A 348 22.60 -28.31 -33.29
CA LYS A 348 21.87 -27.03 -33.19
C LYS A 348 21.54 -26.67 -31.73
N ILE A 349 21.05 -27.62 -30.94
CA ILE A 349 20.76 -27.44 -29.52
C ILE A 349 22.04 -27.05 -28.77
N ARG A 350 23.15 -27.76 -29.04
CA ARG A 350 24.46 -27.49 -28.45
C ARG A 350 24.94 -26.08 -28.77
N VAL A 351 24.94 -25.68 -30.04
CA VAL A 351 25.37 -24.35 -30.49
C VAL A 351 24.49 -23.27 -29.86
N LEU A 352 23.17 -23.44 -29.91
CA LEU A 352 22.21 -22.51 -29.32
C LEU A 352 22.47 -22.29 -27.84
N MET A 353 22.67 -23.38 -27.08
CA MET A 353 22.89 -23.29 -25.64
C MET A 353 24.25 -22.67 -25.33
N MET A 354 25.31 -23.10 -26.01
CA MET A 354 26.64 -22.50 -25.84
C MET A 354 26.64 -21.00 -26.15
N ALA A 355 25.92 -20.57 -27.19
CA ALA A 355 25.73 -19.16 -27.53
C ALA A 355 24.95 -18.41 -26.45
N HIS A 356 23.79 -18.93 -25.99
CA HIS A 356 23.01 -18.31 -24.91
C HIS A 356 23.82 -18.09 -23.61
N PHE A 357 24.71 -19.03 -23.27
CA PHE A 357 25.56 -18.93 -22.08
C PHE A 357 26.78 -18.01 -22.26
N ARG A 358 27.29 -17.85 -23.48
CA ARG A 358 28.51 -17.08 -23.77
C ARG A 358 28.27 -15.66 -24.26
N GLU A 359 27.24 -15.42 -25.05
CA GLU A 359 26.99 -14.10 -25.64
C GLU A 359 26.56 -13.05 -24.63
N ASP A 360 26.34 -13.45 -23.37
CA ASP A 360 25.83 -12.62 -22.32
C ASP A 360 24.49 -11.97 -22.71
N TRP A 361 23.46 -12.46 -22.06
CA TRP A 361 22.24 -11.71 -21.74
C TRP A 361 22.48 -10.20 -21.48
N GLU A 362 23.66 -9.81 -20.96
CA GLU A 362 24.09 -8.42 -20.81
C GLU A 362 24.39 -7.68 -22.14
N ARG A 363 24.94 -8.33 -23.19
CA ARG A 363 25.10 -7.71 -24.52
C ARG A 363 23.76 -7.54 -25.24
N ILE A 364 22.84 -8.51 -25.09
CA ILE A 364 21.45 -8.38 -25.56
C ILE A 364 20.73 -7.28 -24.76
N ALA A 365 21.00 -7.16 -23.45
CA ALA A 365 20.50 -6.10 -22.58
C ALA A 365 21.04 -4.70 -22.90
N TRP A 366 22.27 -4.58 -23.43
CA TRP A 366 22.81 -3.32 -23.93
C TRP A 366 22.09 -2.83 -25.19
N GLY A 367 21.39 -3.73 -25.88
CA GLY A 367 20.39 -3.41 -26.91
C GLY A 367 19.10 -2.84 -26.31
N GLY A 368 19.21 -1.74 -25.57
CA GLY A 368 18.07 -0.96 -25.05
C GLY A 368 17.40 -0.14 -26.14
N TYR A 369 16.94 -0.80 -27.21
CA TYR A 369 16.45 -0.08 -28.40
C TYR A 369 15.15 0.71 -28.16
N ASP A 370 14.40 0.43 -27.07
CA ASP A 370 13.08 1.03 -26.84
C ASP A 370 12.80 1.55 -25.40
N LYS A 371 13.79 1.68 -24.50
CA LYS A 371 13.54 1.94 -23.06
C LYS A 371 14.21 3.17 -22.48
N SER A 372 13.59 3.76 -21.45
CA SER A 372 14.17 4.89 -20.72
C SER A 372 15.36 4.48 -19.86
N THR A 373 16.25 5.42 -19.56
CA THR A 373 17.45 5.20 -18.74
C THR A 373 17.14 4.55 -17.39
N GLU A 374 16.01 4.92 -16.76
CA GLU A 374 15.59 4.37 -15.47
C GLU A 374 15.14 2.90 -15.58
N GLN A 375 14.42 2.55 -16.65
CA GLN A 375 14.01 1.17 -16.95
C GLN A 375 15.23 0.28 -17.21
N MET A 376 16.22 0.81 -17.93
CA MET A 376 17.47 0.10 -18.21
C MET A 376 18.29 -0.14 -16.93
N LEU A 377 18.34 0.84 -16.02
CA LEU A 377 19.03 0.70 -14.73
C LEU A 377 18.36 -0.33 -13.81
N ARG A 378 17.02 -0.31 -13.70
CA ARG A 378 16.26 -1.31 -12.93
C ARG A 378 16.47 -2.71 -13.48
N TYR A 379 16.40 -2.84 -14.81
CA TYR A 379 16.69 -4.09 -15.51
C TYR A 379 18.10 -4.59 -15.18
N ARG A 380 19.14 -3.76 -15.39
CA ARG A 380 20.54 -4.11 -15.11
C ARG A 380 20.80 -4.56 -13.66
N ARG A 381 20.13 -3.97 -12.68
CA ARG A 381 20.24 -4.35 -11.25
C ARG A 381 19.57 -5.70 -10.93
N SER A 382 18.54 -6.07 -11.69
CA SER A 382 17.74 -7.28 -11.47
C SER A 382 18.27 -8.53 -12.18
N LEU A 383 19.21 -8.39 -13.14
CA LEU A 383 19.69 -9.52 -13.93
C LEU A 383 20.53 -10.48 -13.10
N PRO A 384 20.23 -11.78 -13.14
CA PRO A 384 21.08 -12.78 -12.53
C PRO A 384 22.40 -12.87 -13.30
N ARG A 385 23.51 -12.59 -12.59
CA ARG A 385 24.88 -12.71 -13.11
C ARG A 385 25.37 -14.15 -12.95
N GLU A 386 24.70 -15.09 -13.60
CA GLU A 386 25.07 -16.52 -13.57
C GLU A 386 26.30 -16.77 -14.45
N GLY A 387 27.30 -17.49 -13.93
CA GLY A 387 28.45 -17.96 -14.70
C GLY A 387 28.26 -19.31 -15.37
N LEU A 388 29.23 -19.71 -16.19
CA LEU A 388 29.27 -21.01 -16.87
C LEU A 388 29.30 -22.20 -15.89
N ASP A 389 29.72 -21.98 -14.65
CA ASP A 389 29.76 -22.98 -13.58
C ASP A 389 28.41 -23.12 -12.84
N GLY A 390 27.51 -22.14 -12.99
CA GLY A 390 26.14 -22.14 -12.45
C GLY A 390 25.97 -21.37 -11.16
N ASN A 391 27.04 -20.72 -10.70
CA ASN A 391 26.98 -19.84 -9.55
C ASN A 391 26.57 -18.42 -9.98
N TYR A 392 25.97 -17.67 -9.05
CA TYR A 392 25.62 -16.27 -9.24
C TYR A 392 26.70 -15.37 -8.64
N TYR A 393 27.15 -14.39 -9.41
CA TYR A 393 28.24 -13.47 -9.03
C TYR A 393 27.74 -12.08 -8.66
N LYS A 394 28.47 -11.37 -7.82
CA LYS A 394 28.06 -10.04 -7.38
C LYS A 394 28.23 -9.00 -8.45
N SER A 395 29.21 -9.13 -9.35
CA SER A 395 29.48 -8.19 -10.45
C SER A 395 29.71 -8.86 -11.81
N PHE A 396 29.65 -8.07 -12.89
CA PHE A 396 29.98 -8.52 -14.24
C PHE A 396 31.44 -8.97 -14.31
N GLY A 397 32.35 -8.20 -13.71
CA GLY A 397 33.77 -8.56 -13.66
C GLY A 397 34.02 -9.88 -12.94
N GLU A 398 33.38 -10.12 -11.79
CA GLU A 398 33.46 -11.42 -11.11
C GLU A 398 32.94 -12.57 -11.99
N LYS A 399 31.83 -12.38 -12.70
CA LYS A 399 31.33 -13.40 -13.65
C LYS A 399 32.37 -13.69 -14.75
N VAL A 400 33.02 -12.66 -15.30
CA VAL A 400 34.09 -12.83 -16.30
C VAL A 400 35.26 -13.63 -15.73
N ILE A 401 35.69 -13.33 -14.50
CA ILE A 401 36.75 -14.07 -13.79
C ILE A 401 36.33 -15.54 -13.63
N ALA A 402 35.13 -15.80 -13.13
CA ALA A 402 34.60 -17.14 -12.92
C ALA A 402 34.57 -17.99 -14.20
N ASN A 403 34.08 -17.40 -15.29
CA ASN A 403 34.04 -18.04 -16.61
C ASN A 403 35.45 -18.36 -17.10
N PHE A 404 36.38 -17.41 -16.99
CA PHE A 404 37.78 -17.62 -17.35
C PHE A 404 38.38 -18.80 -16.59
N LEU A 405 38.21 -18.86 -15.27
CA LEU A 405 38.75 -19.94 -14.45
C LEU A 405 38.19 -21.30 -14.85
N LEU A 406 36.87 -21.39 -15.11
CA LEU A 406 36.23 -22.63 -15.56
C LEU A 406 36.75 -23.08 -16.94
N GLU A 407 36.83 -22.15 -17.89
CA GLU A 407 37.31 -22.41 -19.26
C GLU A 407 38.77 -22.88 -19.29
N HIS A 408 39.56 -22.55 -18.26
CA HIS A 408 40.96 -22.96 -18.14
C HIS A 408 41.16 -24.16 -17.18
N ASN A 409 40.08 -24.84 -16.80
CA ASN A 409 40.09 -25.98 -15.86
C ASN A 409 40.70 -25.65 -14.48
N ILE A 410 40.58 -24.41 -14.04
CA ILE A 410 41.09 -23.95 -12.75
C ILE A 410 39.98 -24.14 -11.71
N THR A 411 40.27 -24.92 -10.67
CA THR A 411 39.32 -25.12 -9.56
C THR A 411 39.44 -23.96 -8.58
N TYR A 412 38.31 -23.34 -8.23
CA TYR A 412 38.27 -22.19 -7.32
C TYR A 412 37.11 -22.29 -6.33
N LYS A 413 37.13 -21.43 -5.31
CA LYS A 413 36.04 -21.20 -4.37
C LYS A 413 35.65 -19.72 -4.43
N TYR A 414 34.39 -19.44 -4.69
CA TYR A 414 33.83 -18.09 -4.66
C TYR A 414 33.47 -17.72 -3.22
N GLU A 415 33.81 -16.50 -2.79
CA GLU A 415 33.53 -15.97 -1.44
C GLU A 415 33.92 -16.90 -0.28
N ARG A 416 35.10 -17.51 -0.37
CA ARG A 416 35.61 -18.38 0.68
C ARG A 416 35.85 -17.58 1.96
N ASN A 417 35.39 -18.07 3.11
CA ASN A 417 35.69 -17.46 4.41
C ASN A 417 37.20 -17.47 4.70
N PHE A 418 37.71 -16.30 5.09
CA PHE A 418 38.98 -16.07 5.77
C PHE A 418 38.72 -15.30 7.06
N TRP A 419 39.61 -15.46 8.03
CA TRP A 419 39.52 -14.78 9.31
C TRP A 419 40.63 -13.74 9.40
N TRP A 420 40.23 -12.48 9.56
CA TRP A 420 41.14 -11.35 9.71
C TRP A 420 40.87 -10.67 11.05
N ASN A 421 41.72 -10.92 12.06
CA ASN A 421 41.56 -10.36 13.41
C ASN A 421 40.13 -10.57 13.96
N ASP A 422 39.64 -11.81 13.89
CA ASP A 422 38.28 -12.24 14.28
C ASP A 422 37.12 -11.65 13.43
N ILE A 423 37.43 -10.89 12.38
CA ILE A 423 36.45 -10.44 11.37
C ILE A 423 36.41 -11.44 10.22
N ASN A 424 35.23 -11.96 9.90
CA ASN A 424 35.04 -12.83 8.75
C ASN A 424 35.15 -12.02 7.45
N TYR A 425 36.19 -12.27 6.69
CA TYR A 425 36.48 -11.64 5.41
C TYR A 425 36.30 -12.66 4.28
N ARG A 426 35.60 -12.27 3.21
CA ARG A 426 35.34 -13.12 2.03
C ARG A 426 35.92 -12.46 0.78
N PRO A 427 37.15 -12.82 0.36
CA PRO A 427 37.63 -12.44 -0.96
C PRO A 427 36.76 -13.05 -2.05
N ASP A 428 36.66 -12.37 -3.19
CA ASP A 428 35.78 -12.78 -4.28
C ASP A 428 36.12 -14.19 -4.79
N PHE A 429 37.39 -14.48 -5.10
CA PHE A 429 37.81 -15.82 -5.51
C PHE A 429 39.03 -16.31 -4.74
N THR A 430 39.05 -17.61 -4.47
CA THR A 430 40.18 -18.29 -3.86
C THR A 430 40.52 -19.57 -4.62
N ILE A 431 41.77 -19.67 -5.06
CA ILE A 431 42.33 -20.84 -5.73
C ILE A 431 43.31 -21.48 -4.75
N VAL A 432 43.06 -22.75 -4.39
CA VAL A 432 43.84 -23.46 -3.38
C VAL A 432 44.91 -24.28 -4.08
N THR A 433 46.17 -24.06 -3.73
CA THR A 433 47.32 -24.80 -4.29
C THR A 433 48.01 -25.70 -3.26
N GLY A 434 47.60 -25.66 -1.98
CA GLY A 434 48.03 -26.57 -0.92
C GLY A 434 47.34 -26.30 0.43
N GLU A 435 47.82 -26.91 1.51
CA GLU A 435 47.33 -26.65 2.87
C GLU A 435 47.78 -25.26 3.34
N ASN A 436 46.84 -24.30 3.35
CA ASN A 436 47.05 -22.90 3.73
C ASN A 436 47.95 -22.07 2.79
N GLN A 437 47.93 -22.39 1.49
CA GLN A 437 48.55 -21.61 0.43
C GLN A 437 47.65 -21.54 -0.81
N GLY A 438 47.76 -20.46 -1.58
CA GLY A 438 46.93 -20.27 -2.76
C GLY A 438 47.01 -18.89 -3.39
N ILE A 439 46.05 -18.64 -4.28
CA ILE A 439 45.85 -17.34 -4.95
C ILE A 439 44.50 -16.79 -4.53
N VAL A 440 44.46 -15.53 -4.15
CA VAL A 440 43.26 -14.77 -3.84
C VAL A 440 43.08 -13.73 -4.92
N ILE A 441 41.87 -13.66 -5.50
CA ILE A 441 41.50 -12.66 -6.49
C ILE A 441 40.41 -11.79 -5.88
N GLU A 442 40.64 -10.48 -5.91
CA GLU A 442 39.66 -9.46 -5.52
C GLU A 442 39.38 -8.55 -6.72
N TYR A 443 38.09 -8.29 -6.93
CA TYR A 443 37.58 -7.42 -7.96
C TYR A 443 37.04 -6.13 -7.31
N PHE A 444 37.82 -5.05 -7.39
CA PHE A 444 37.49 -3.77 -6.76
C PHE A 444 36.46 -2.97 -7.56
N GLY A 445 35.19 -3.40 -7.48
CA GLY A 445 34.08 -2.87 -8.28
C GLY A 445 33.72 -1.39 -8.08
N LEU A 446 34.22 -0.74 -7.02
CA LEU A 446 33.93 0.65 -6.63
C LEU A 446 35.20 1.52 -6.53
N GLU A 447 36.26 1.17 -7.27
CA GLU A 447 37.50 1.95 -7.33
C GLU A 447 37.23 3.45 -7.57
N GLY A 448 37.76 4.32 -6.69
CA GLY A 448 37.59 5.77 -6.73
C GLY A 448 36.56 6.35 -5.74
N ASP A 449 35.89 5.51 -4.95
CA ASP A 449 35.11 5.95 -3.79
C ASP A 449 36.02 6.05 -2.54
N PRO A 450 36.08 7.20 -1.83
CA PRO A 450 37.06 7.43 -0.77
C PRO A 450 37.01 6.42 0.38
N ASP A 451 35.81 6.03 0.84
CA ASP A 451 35.65 5.09 1.95
C ASP A 451 35.96 3.66 1.48
N TYR A 452 35.59 3.32 0.25
CA TYR A 452 35.91 2.04 -0.37
C TYR A 452 37.42 1.86 -0.62
N ASP A 453 38.10 2.92 -1.04
CA ASP A 453 39.54 2.91 -1.33
C ASP A 453 40.35 2.70 -0.03
N ILE A 454 39.93 3.28 1.09
CA ILE A 454 40.51 3.00 2.42
C ILE A 454 40.35 1.52 2.79
N MET A 455 39.15 0.95 2.62
CA MET A 455 38.92 -0.48 2.88
C MET A 455 39.76 -1.38 1.97
N SER A 456 39.92 -1.00 0.70
CA SER A 456 40.72 -1.72 -0.28
C SER A 456 42.19 -1.72 0.10
N GLU A 457 42.72 -0.61 0.61
CA GLU A 457 44.10 -0.54 1.10
C GLU A 457 44.34 -1.43 2.32
N HIS A 458 43.40 -1.48 3.27
CA HIS A 458 43.52 -2.41 4.41
C HIS A 458 43.54 -3.87 3.96
N LYS A 459 42.76 -4.25 2.91
CA LYS A 459 42.80 -5.61 2.33
C LYS A 459 44.16 -5.89 1.67
N ARG A 460 44.73 -4.92 0.93
CA ARG A 460 46.07 -5.04 0.34
C ARG A 460 47.12 -5.27 1.42
N GLU A 461 47.07 -4.51 2.50
CA GLU A 461 47.98 -4.65 3.63
C GLU A 461 47.84 -6.00 4.33
N TYR A 462 46.60 -6.48 4.54
CA TYR A 462 46.36 -7.82 5.09
C TYR A 462 47.05 -8.90 4.26
N TRP A 463 46.85 -8.93 2.94
CA TRP A 463 47.46 -9.97 2.10
C TRP A 463 48.97 -9.81 1.91
N ARG A 464 49.53 -8.60 1.96
CA ARG A 464 51.00 -8.40 2.01
C ARG A 464 51.64 -9.13 3.20
N ASN A 465 50.92 -9.23 4.31
CA ASN A 465 51.40 -9.89 5.53
C ASN A 465 51.16 -11.42 5.54
N HIS A 466 50.64 -12.00 4.45
CA HIS A 466 50.39 -13.45 4.32
C HIS A 466 51.21 -14.05 3.16
N PRO A 467 52.50 -14.37 3.36
CA PRO A 467 53.43 -14.70 2.27
C PRO A 467 53.08 -15.99 1.51
N ASN A 468 52.25 -16.86 2.10
CA ASN A 468 51.79 -18.11 1.47
C ASN A 468 50.59 -17.90 0.52
N TRP A 469 50.06 -16.68 0.44
CA TRP A 469 48.91 -16.33 -0.39
C TRP A 469 49.29 -15.24 -1.39
N HIS A 470 49.06 -15.50 -2.67
CA HIS A 470 49.28 -14.51 -3.73
C HIS A 470 48.01 -13.69 -3.96
N PHE A 471 48.14 -12.37 -3.91
CA PHE A 471 47.02 -11.46 -4.08
C PHE A 471 46.98 -10.91 -5.51
N VAL A 472 45.86 -11.14 -6.20
CA VAL A 472 45.57 -10.64 -7.54
C VAL A 472 44.46 -9.61 -7.44
N GLU A 473 44.78 -8.38 -7.81
CA GLU A 473 43.85 -7.26 -7.85
C GLU A 473 43.37 -7.05 -9.29
N LEU A 474 42.05 -6.94 -9.46
CA LEU A 474 41.40 -6.59 -10.70
C LEU A 474 40.41 -5.45 -10.46
N SER A 475 40.21 -4.59 -11.45
CA SER A 475 39.28 -3.46 -11.33
C SER A 475 38.44 -3.23 -12.59
N PRO A 476 37.32 -2.49 -12.48
CA PRO A 476 36.46 -2.14 -13.60
C PRO A 476 37.17 -1.32 -14.69
N THR A 477 38.26 -0.63 -14.35
CA THR A 477 38.98 0.27 -15.25
C THR A 477 39.44 -0.46 -16.52
N THR A 478 40.05 -1.64 -16.36
CA THR A 478 40.48 -2.48 -17.49
C THR A 478 39.29 -2.93 -18.35
N LEU A 479 38.20 -3.38 -17.72
CA LEU A 479 36.97 -3.78 -18.44
C LEU A 479 36.31 -2.61 -19.20
N ARG A 480 36.39 -1.39 -18.66
CA ARG A 480 35.73 -0.20 -19.23
C ARG A 480 36.48 0.37 -20.43
N PHE A 481 37.81 0.39 -20.39
CA PHE A 481 38.63 1.06 -21.41
C PHE A 481 39.23 0.10 -22.44
N GLU A 482 39.53 -1.14 -22.05
CA GLU A 482 40.24 -2.12 -22.89
C GLU A 482 39.33 -3.30 -23.28
N GLY A 483 38.36 -3.64 -22.44
CA GLY A 483 37.32 -4.64 -22.74
C GLY A 483 37.59 -6.02 -22.13
N VAL A 484 36.74 -7.00 -22.48
CA VAL A 484 36.72 -8.34 -21.85
C VAL A 484 37.94 -9.17 -22.23
N GLU A 485 38.42 -9.05 -23.46
CA GLU A 485 39.56 -9.82 -23.97
C GLU A 485 40.86 -9.44 -23.24
N ASP A 486 41.12 -8.13 -23.12
CA ASP A 486 42.28 -7.62 -22.40
C ASP A 486 42.19 -7.86 -20.90
N PHE A 487 41.00 -7.76 -20.31
CA PHE A 487 40.78 -8.14 -18.90
C PHE A 487 41.10 -9.62 -18.64
N CYS A 488 40.67 -10.51 -19.52
CA CYS A 488 41.02 -11.94 -19.45
C CYS A 488 42.52 -12.17 -19.67
N ALA A 489 43.16 -11.41 -20.58
CA ALA A 489 44.60 -11.49 -20.81
C ALA A 489 45.41 -11.02 -19.57
N LEU A 490 44.94 -9.97 -18.89
CA LEU A 490 45.51 -9.51 -17.63
C LEU A 490 45.40 -10.58 -16.55
N LEU A 491 44.20 -11.15 -16.33
CA LEU A 491 43.99 -12.23 -15.38
C LEU A 491 44.89 -13.44 -15.71
N LYS A 492 44.97 -13.83 -16.98
CA LYS A 492 45.84 -14.91 -17.45
C LYS A 492 47.30 -14.65 -17.08
N ARG A 493 47.82 -13.46 -17.39
CA ARG A 493 49.20 -13.07 -17.08
C ARG A 493 49.47 -13.11 -15.58
N CYS A 494 48.53 -12.61 -14.76
CA CYS A 494 48.64 -12.67 -13.31
C CYS A 494 48.72 -14.12 -12.81
N LEU A 495 47.85 -15.01 -13.28
CA LEU A 495 47.87 -16.42 -12.85
C LEU A 495 49.11 -17.17 -13.34
N GLU A 496 49.56 -16.93 -14.57
CA GLU A 496 50.77 -17.54 -15.14
C GLU A 496 52.05 -17.09 -14.42
N ASN A 497 52.12 -15.82 -14.00
CA ASN A 497 53.22 -15.31 -13.18
C ASN A 497 53.36 -16.05 -11.83
N TYR A 498 52.27 -16.62 -11.31
CA TYR A 498 52.28 -17.45 -10.09
C TYR A 498 52.35 -18.96 -10.38
N GLY A 499 52.79 -19.34 -11.58
CA GLY A 499 53.06 -20.73 -11.94
C GLY A 499 51.84 -21.55 -12.35
N MET A 500 50.67 -20.93 -12.53
CA MET A 500 49.48 -21.62 -13.01
C MET A 500 49.41 -21.67 -14.53
N LYS A 501 49.34 -22.87 -15.10
CA LYS A 501 49.17 -23.05 -16.54
C LYS A 501 47.71 -22.78 -16.94
N CYS A 502 47.49 -21.66 -17.62
CA CYS A 502 46.18 -21.31 -18.16
C CYS A 502 46.02 -21.89 -19.59
N HIS A 503 45.61 -23.16 -19.69
CA HIS A 503 45.23 -23.77 -20.97
C HIS A 503 43.72 -23.72 -21.17
N ARG A 504 43.26 -22.98 -22.19
CA ARG A 504 41.84 -22.92 -22.52
C ARG A 504 41.39 -24.27 -23.07
N LEU A 505 40.37 -24.84 -22.43
CA LEU A 505 39.72 -26.07 -22.86
C LEU A 505 39.06 -25.87 -24.24
N THR A 506 38.98 -26.97 -25.00
CA THR A 506 38.23 -27.00 -26.26
C THR A 506 36.72 -26.88 -26.00
N GLU A 507 35.94 -26.49 -27.01
CA GLU A 507 34.47 -26.44 -26.93
C GLU A 507 33.85 -27.78 -26.52
N ASP A 508 34.44 -28.90 -26.94
CA ASP A 508 33.98 -30.25 -26.56
C ASP A 508 34.22 -30.55 -25.07
N GLU A 509 35.35 -30.12 -24.53
CA GLU A 509 35.70 -30.32 -23.12
C GLU A 509 34.87 -29.41 -22.20
N ILE A 510 34.68 -28.14 -22.59
CA ILE A 510 33.79 -27.21 -21.89
C ILE A 510 32.37 -27.77 -21.91
N TRP A 511 31.87 -28.19 -23.07
CA TRP A 511 30.54 -28.80 -23.19
C TRP A 511 30.40 -30.02 -22.28
N LYS A 512 31.35 -30.96 -22.28
CA LYS A 512 31.30 -32.15 -21.39
C LYS A 512 31.17 -31.79 -19.92
N LYS A 513 31.81 -30.70 -19.47
CA LYS A 513 31.75 -30.22 -18.08
C LYS A 513 30.38 -29.63 -17.71
N ILE A 514 29.72 -28.95 -18.65
CA ILE A 514 28.46 -28.23 -18.36
C ILE A 514 27.21 -28.96 -18.88
N LYS A 515 27.36 -29.97 -19.75
CA LYS A 515 26.31 -30.65 -20.53
C LYS A 515 25.09 -31.00 -19.70
N LEU A 516 25.27 -31.66 -18.55
CA LEU A 516 24.15 -32.13 -17.73
C LEU A 516 23.27 -30.97 -17.25
N ARG A 517 23.88 -29.91 -16.69
CA ARG A 517 23.15 -28.72 -16.22
C ARG A 517 22.52 -27.95 -17.38
N VAL A 518 23.27 -27.81 -18.46
CA VAL A 518 22.87 -27.03 -19.62
C VAL A 518 21.66 -27.69 -20.26
N VAL A 519 21.69 -29.01 -20.52
CA VAL A 519 20.56 -29.80 -21.04
C VAL A 519 19.34 -29.75 -20.12
N ASP A 520 19.53 -29.89 -18.80
CA ASP A 520 18.44 -29.76 -17.83
C ASP A 520 17.77 -28.38 -17.89
N ARG A 521 18.55 -27.31 -17.99
CA ARG A 521 18.01 -25.94 -18.14
C ARG A 521 17.23 -25.77 -19.44
N PHE A 522 17.78 -26.19 -20.58
CA PHE A 522 17.07 -26.10 -21.85
C PHE A 522 15.77 -26.90 -21.84
N THR A 523 15.79 -28.09 -21.25
CA THR A 523 14.60 -28.93 -21.07
C THR A 523 13.52 -28.14 -20.31
N LYS A 524 13.88 -27.51 -19.18
CA LYS A 524 12.94 -26.66 -18.41
C LYS A 524 12.42 -25.46 -19.19
N VAL A 525 13.26 -24.80 -19.99
CA VAL A 525 12.86 -23.68 -20.85
C VAL A 525 11.85 -24.14 -21.89
N VAL A 526 12.11 -25.24 -22.59
CA VAL A 526 11.23 -25.82 -23.60
C VAL A 526 9.92 -26.33 -22.98
N GLU A 527 9.98 -27.00 -21.83
CA GLU A 527 8.80 -27.42 -21.07
C GLU A 527 7.92 -26.21 -20.72
N GLY A 528 8.51 -25.14 -20.18
CA GLY A 528 7.80 -23.91 -19.85
C GLY A 528 7.20 -23.22 -21.08
N PHE A 529 7.93 -23.20 -22.21
CA PHE A 529 7.44 -22.66 -23.48
C PHE A 529 6.23 -23.45 -24.01
N ILE A 530 6.32 -24.79 -24.03
CA ILE A 530 5.22 -25.66 -24.48
C ILE A 530 4.00 -25.48 -23.58
N GLN A 531 4.16 -25.51 -22.26
CA GLN A 531 3.07 -25.26 -21.33
C GLN A 531 2.42 -23.90 -21.56
N ARG A 532 3.21 -22.88 -21.89
CA ARG A 532 2.69 -21.56 -22.23
C ARG A 532 1.87 -21.58 -23.52
N CYS A 533 2.31 -22.28 -24.57
CA CYS A 533 1.51 -22.48 -25.78
C CYS A 533 0.16 -23.15 -25.48
N ARG A 534 0.16 -24.15 -24.58
CA ARG A 534 -1.07 -24.85 -24.14
C ARG A 534 -2.03 -23.92 -23.40
N LYS A 535 -1.51 -23.10 -22.47
CA LYS A 535 -2.29 -22.08 -21.73
C LYS A 535 -2.88 -21.00 -22.62
N LEU A 536 -2.20 -20.64 -23.70
CA LEU A 536 -2.69 -19.69 -24.71
C LEU A 536 -3.61 -20.35 -25.75
N SER A 537 -3.92 -21.64 -25.61
CA SER A 537 -4.74 -22.40 -26.57
C SER A 537 -4.23 -22.33 -28.01
N LEU A 538 -2.90 -22.33 -28.20
CA LEU A 538 -2.29 -22.22 -29.52
C LEU A 538 -2.31 -23.57 -30.24
N THR A 539 -2.69 -23.56 -31.52
CA THR A 539 -2.41 -24.66 -32.44
C THR A 539 -0.98 -24.55 -32.97
N SER A 540 -0.49 -25.61 -33.63
CA SER A 540 0.84 -25.58 -34.27
C SER A 540 0.93 -24.47 -35.33
N GLU A 541 -0.17 -24.21 -36.05
CA GLU A 541 -0.27 -23.20 -37.10
C GLU A 541 -0.33 -21.78 -36.51
N LYS A 542 -1.10 -21.59 -35.43
CA LYS A 542 -1.13 -20.31 -34.72
C LYS A 542 0.25 -19.97 -34.15
N LEU A 543 0.95 -20.93 -33.54
CA LEU A 543 2.31 -20.71 -33.08
C LEU A 543 3.25 -20.32 -34.23
N ALA A 544 3.14 -20.98 -35.40
CA ALA A 544 3.89 -20.60 -36.59
C ALA A 544 3.69 -19.12 -36.95
N SER A 545 2.43 -18.68 -37.01
CA SER A 545 2.10 -17.29 -37.32
C SER A 545 2.63 -16.29 -36.29
N PHE A 546 2.70 -16.67 -35.00
CA PHE A 546 3.29 -15.83 -33.96
C PHE A 546 4.80 -15.68 -34.18
N VAL A 547 5.49 -16.77 -34.49
CA VAL A 547 6.93 -16.77 -34.76
C VAL A 547 7.25 -15.96 -36.02
N ASP A 548 6.49 -16.14 -37.11
CA ASP A 548 6.70 -15.45 -38.38
C ASP A 548 6.52 -13.93 -38.27
N ASN A 549 5.60 -13.47 -37.41
CA ASN A 549 5.35 -12.05 -37.17
C ASN A 549 6.23 -11.45 -36.08
N HIS A 550 7.00 -12.26 -35.36
CA HIS A 550 7.81 -11.81 -34.23
C HIS A 550 9.20 -11.35 -34.68
N LYS A 551 9.58 -10.14 -34.29
CA LYS A 551 10.91 -9.60 -34.54
C LYS A 551 11.88 -10.11 -33.47
N CYS A 552 12.64 -11.13 -33.81
CA CYS A 552 13.71 -11.67 -32.96
C CYS A 552 14.78 -10.59 -32.69
N ALA A 553 15.29 -10.52 -31.46
CA ALA A 553 16.36 -9.62 -31.06
C ALA A 553 17.76 -10.24 -31.22
N SER A 554 17.85 -11.55 -31.44
CA SER A 554 19.13 -12.26 -31.64
C SER A 554 18.92 -13.55 -32.44
N ASP A 555 20.00 -14.04 -33.04
CA ASP A 555 20.03 -15.34 -33.72
C ASP A 555 19.76 -16.49 -32.75
N VAL A 556 20.11 -16.33 -31.46
CA VAL A 556 19.79 -17.27 -30.39
C VAL A 556 18.27 -17.36 -30.18
N GLU A 557 17.57 -16.23 -30.10
CA GLU A 557 16.11 -16.23 -29.97
C GLU A 557 15.45 -16.91 -31.17
N GLN A 558 15.89 -16.59 -32.39
CA GLN A 558 15.38 -17.21 -33.61
C GLN A 558 15.61 -18.73 -33.63
N GLY A 559 16.85 -19.17 -33.36
CA GLY A 559 17.20 -20.59 -33.34
C GLY A 559 16.44 -21.38 -32.27
N PHE A 560 16.14 -20.75 -31.12
CA PHE A 560 15.27 -21.35 -30.11
C PHE A 560 13.85 -21.52 -30.61
N LEU A 561 13.23 -20.47 -31.19
CA LEU A 561 11.83 -20.52 -31.64
C LEU A 561 11.60 -21.56 -32.73
N GLU A 562 12.53 -21.71 -33.67
CA GLU A 562 12.48 -22.74 -34.71
C GLU A 562 12.48 -24.18 -34.14
N LEU A 563 13.22 -24.41 -33.06
CA LEU A 563 13.24 -25.71 -32.37
C LEU A 563 12.00 -25.90 -31.51
N ALA A 564 11.61 -24.88 -30.75
CA ALA A 564 10.45 -24.91 -29.86
C ALA A 564 9.15 -25.19 -30.62
N GLN A 565 8.98 -24.63 -31.82
CA GLN A 565 7.84 -24.92 -32.70
C GLN A 565 7.76 -26.40 -33.07
N LYS A 566 8.90 -27.03 -33.43
CA LYS A 566 8.96 -28.45 -33.79
C LYS A 566 8.68 -29.36 -32.59
N PHE A 567 9.19 -29.00 -31.41
CA PHE A 567 8.90 -29.72 -30.18
C PHE A 567 7.42 -29.64 -29.83
N TYR A 568 6.81 -28.45 -29.94
CA TYR A 568 5.40 -28.25 -29.65
C TYR A 568 4.51 -29.08 -30.59
N GLN A 569 4.78 -29.04 -31.90
CA GLN A 569 4.05 -29.85 -32.87
C GLN A 569 4.13 -31.34 -32.57
N SER A 570 5.33 -31.84 -32.26
CA SER A 570 5.56 -33.25 -31.95
C SER A 570 4.87 -33.67 -30.66
N TYR A 571 4.88 -32.81 -29.64
CA TYR A 571 4.16 -33.04 -28.39
C TYR A 571 2.65 -33.19 -28.62
N LEU A 572 2.03 -32.28 -29.40
CA LEU A 572 0.61 -32.38 -29.74
C LEU A 572 0.28 -33.66 -30.52
N GLN A 573 1.14 -34.05 -31.48
CA GLN A 573 0.97 -35.29 -32.25
C GLN A 573 1.07 -36.53 -31.35
N GLN A 574 1.99 -36.53 -30.38
CA GLN A 574 2.13 -37.63 -29.43
C GLN A 574 0.88 -37.77 -28.56
N LEU A 575 0.37 -36.67 -27.99
CA LEU A 575 -0.87 -36.69 -27.21
C LEU A 575 -2.04 -37.25 -28.03
N GLN A 576 -2.16 -36.83 -29.29
CA GLN A 576 -3.19 -37.34 -30.20
C GLN A 576 -3.01 -38.84 -30.48
N ALA A 577 -1.78 -39.30 -30.74
CA ALA A 577 -1.48 -40.69 -31.05
C ALA A 577 -1.69 -41.64 -29.85
N THR A 578 -1.34 -41.20 -28.64
CA THR A 578 -1.57 -41.99 -27.41
C THR A 578 -3.00 -41.87 -26.91
N GLY A 579 -3.76 -40.85 -27.34
CA GLY A 579 -5.08 -40.51 -26.81
C GLY A 579 -5.03 -39.99 -25.37
N GLU A 580 -3.84 -39.65 -24.87
CA GLU A 580 -3.64 -39.01 -23.58
C GLU A 580 -3.94 -37.51 -23.68
N GLU A 581 -4.04 -36.84 -22.54
CA GLU A 581 -4.28 -35.40 -22.51
C GLU A 581 -3.68 -34.78 -21.24
N ASP A 582 -3.24 -33.53 -21.31
CA ASP A 582 -2.85 -32.74 -20.14
C ASP A 582 -4.01 -31.90 -19.59
N PHE A 583 -3.84 -31.28 -18.41
CA PHE A 583 -4.92 -30.47 -17.81
C PHE A 583 -5.35 -29.29 -18.70
N ASP A 584 -4.41 -28.66 -19.39
CA ASP A 584 -4.69 -27.53 -20.28
C ASP A 584 -5.50 -27.99 -21.50
N GLY A 585 -5.18 -29.15 -22.08
CA GLY A 585 -5.92 -29.75 -23.18
C GLY A 585 -7.31 -30.23 -22.79
N LEU A 586 -7.47 -30.73 -21.56
CA LEU A 586 -8.79 -31.07 -21.03
C LEU A 586 -9.70 -29.82 -21.00
N MET A 587 -9.15 -28.66 -20.61
CA MET A 587 -9.88 -27.39 -20.63
C MET A 587 -10.28 -26.98 -22.05
N GLN A 588 -9.36 -27.10 -23.03
CA GLN A 588 -9.64 -26.82 -24.44
C GLN A 588 -10.75 -27.74 -24.98
N LYS A 589 -10.66 -29.04 -24.69
CA LYS A 589 -11.69 -30.04 -25.06
C LYS A 589 -13.04 -29.72 -24.42
N ALA A 590 -13.07 -29.31 -23.15
CA ALA A 590 -14.31 -28.94 -22.48
C ALA A 590 -14.98 -27.73 -23.15
N ALA A 591 -14.21 -26.69 -23.50
CA ALA A 591 -14.76 -25.56 -24.24
C ALA A 591 -15.34 -25.98 -25.60
N ALA A 592 -14.64 -26.84 -26.35
CA ALA A 592 -15.13 -27.37 -27.63
C ALA A 592 -16.41 -28.22 -27.47
N VAL A 593 -16.48 -29.06 -26.44
CA VAL A 593 -17.67 -29.88 -26.12
C VAL A 593 -18.87 -29.00 -25.81
N ILE A 594 -18.72 -27.95 -25.01
CA ILE A 594 -19.80 -26.99 -24.74
C ILE A 594 -20.22 -26.27 -26.04
N ALA A 595 -19.25 -25.80 -26.83
CA ALA A 595 -19.53 -25.12 -28.09
C ALA A 595 -20.30 -26.02 -29.09
N SER A 596 -20.08 -27.34 -29.03
CA SER A 596 -20.84 -28.32 -29.83
C SER A 596 -22.28 -28.58 -29.34
N GLY A 597 -22.68 -27.98 -28.22
CA GLY A 597 -24.04 -28.07 -27.65
C GLY A 597 -24.18 -29.03 -26.46
N GLN A 598 -23.11 -29.70 -26.02
CA GLN A 598 -23.15 -30.55 -24.83
C GLN A 598 -22.96 -29.70 -23.56
N THR A 599 -24.05 -29.49 -22.82
CA THR A 599 -24.08 -28.60 -21.65
C THR A 599 -24.24 -29.31 -20.31
N VAL A 600 -24.49 -30.63 -20.35
CA VAL A 600 -24.69 -31.45 -19.15
C VAL A 600 -23.34 -31.90 -18.60
N PHE A 601 -23.08 -31.61 -17.33
CA PHE A 601 -21.91 -32.09 -16.61
C PHE A 601 -22.31 -33.11 -15.54
N ARG A 602 -21.55 -34.20 -15.41
CA ARG A 602 -21.83 -35.28 -14.45
C ARG A 602 -20.67 -35.48 -13.48
N ARG A 603 -20.99 -35.69 -12.21
CA ARG A 603 -20.03 -35.95 -11.13
C ARG A 603 -20.60 -36.93 -10.13
N LYS A 604 -19.74 -37.46 -9.25
CA LYS A 604 -20.17 -38.37 -8.17
C LYS A 604 -21.25 -37.77 -7.27
N SER A 605 -21.21 -36.45 -7.06
CA SER A 605 -22.16 -35.73 -6.20
C SER A 605 -23.41 -35.23 -6.94
N GLY A 606 -23.65 -35.65 -8.18
CA GLY A 606 -24.86 -35.30 -8.94
C GLY A 606 -24.60 -34.85 -10.38
N THR A 607 -25.66 -34.43 -11.06
CA THR A 607 -25.64 -33.93 -12.44
C THR A 607 -26.12 -32.48 -12.46
N GLY A 608 -25.64 -31.67 -13.39
CA GLY A 608 -26.17 -30.33 -13.66
C GLY A 608 -26.13 -29.99 -15.15
N ASP A 609 -26.82 -28.93 -15.54
CA ASP A 609 -26.88 -28.43 -16.92
C ASP A 609 -26.51 -26.94 -16.93
N LEU A 610 -25.52 -26.58 -17.73
CA LEU A 610 -25.06 -25.19 -17.87
C LEU A 610 -26.16 -24.25 -18.39
N ARG A 611 -27.17 -24.76 -19.11
CA ARG A 611 -28.33 -23.98 -19.59
C ARG A 611 -29.32 -23.61 -18.49
N CYS A 612 -29.31 -24.34 -17.38
CA CYS A 612 -30.17 -24.06 -16.24
C CYS A 612 -29.56 -23.03 -15.27
N LEU A 613 -28.30 -22.61 -15.49
CA LEU A 613 -27.64 -21.66 -14.60
C LEU A 613 -28.18 -20.26 -14.80
N ARG A 614 -28.64 -19.63 -13.71
CA ARG A 614 -28.96 -18.21 -13.66
C ARG A 614 -27.78 -17.38 -13.17
N TYR A 615 -26.97 -17.92 -12.26
CA TYR A 615 -25.81 -17.23 -11.68
C TYR A 615 -24.53 -18.07 -11.73
N ILE A 616 -23.46 -17.47 -12.23
CA ILE A 616 -22.10 -18.02 -12.19
C ILE A 616 -21.21 -17.07 -11.39
N LEU A 617 -20.72 -17.53 -10.25
CA LEU A 617 -19.89 -16.77 -9.32
C LEU A 617 -18.45 -17.26 -9.44
N ILE A 618 -17.52 -16.36 -9.69
CA ILE A 618 -16.10 -16.69 -9.89
C ILE A 618 -15.28 -16.00 -8.81
N ASP A 619 -14.57 -16.78 -7.99
CA ASP A 619 -13.62 -16.27 -7.01
C ASP A 619 -12.23 -16.09 -7.64
N GLU A 620 -11.42 -15.18 -7.10
CA GLU A 620 -10.06 -14.86 -7.58
C GLU A 620 -9.98 -14.56 -9.10
N TYR A 621 -10.94 -13.79 -9.64
CA TYR A 621 -11.06 -13.47 -11.07
C TYR A 621 -9.82 -12.76 -11.66
N GLN A 622 -8.91 -12.23 -10.85
CA GLN A 622 -7.62 -11.72 -11.35
C GLN A 622 -6.69 -12.84 -11.88
N ASP A 623 -6.93 -14.10 -11.51
CA ASP A 623 -6.15 -15.25 -11.96
C ASP A 623 -6.70 -15.85 -13.28
N PHE A 624 -7.66 -15.20 -13.92
CA PHE A 624 -8.32 -15.66 -15.14
C PHE A 624 -7.35 -15.77 -16.32
N SER A 625 -7.49 -16.81 -17.15
CA SER A 625 -6.61 -17.15 -18.27
C SER A 625 -7.40 -17.31 -19.56
N GLU A 626 -6.71 -17.39 -20.69
CA GLU A 626 -7.32 -17.68 -22.01
C GLU A 626 -8.15 -18.97 -22.00
N LEU A 627 -7.66 -20.03 -21.36
CA LEU A 627 -8.40 -21.30 -21.22
C LEU A 627 -9.73 -21.13 -20.48
N PHE A 628 -9.73 -20.37 -19.39
CA PHE A 628 -10.96 -20.10 -18.63
C PHE A 628 -11.90 -19.19 -19.41
N HIS A 629 -11.35 -18.22 -20.15
CA HIS A 629 -12.14 -17.36 -21.02
C HIS A 629 -12.88 -18.15 -22.09
N HIS A 630 -12.20 -19.00 -22.85
CA HIS A 630 -12.84 -19.85 -23.87
C HIS A 630 -13.93 -20.74 -23.28
N LEU A 631 -13.72 -21.31 -22.08
CA LEU A 631 -14.73 -22.11 -21.41
C LEU A 631 -15.98 -21.27 -21.05
N ILE A 632 -15.78 -20.09 -20.46
CA ILE A 632 -16.88 -19.20 -20.08
C ILE A 632 -17.61 -18.66 -21.31
N GLU A 633 -16.89 -18.32 -22.38
CA GLU A 633 -17.46 -17.89 -23.64
C GLU A 633 -18.36 -18.97 -24.25
N ALA A 634 -17.89 -20.22 -24.29
CA ALA A 634 -18.70 -21.35 -24.74
C ALA A 634 -19.97 -21.53 -23.89
N ILE A 635 -19.88 -21.38 -22.55
CA ILE A 635 -21.04 -21.42 -21.66
C ILE A 635 -22.04 -20.30 -22.02
N ARG A 636 -21.56 -19.07 -22.25
CA ARG A 636 -22.41 -17.92 -22.58
C ARG A 636 -23.11 -18.06 -23.92
N GLN A 637 -22.45 -18.68 -24.91
CA GLN A 637 -23.08 -18.98 -26.20
C GLN A 637 -24.27 -19.94 -26.03
N GLN A 638 -24.15 -20.92 -25.14
CA GLN A 638 -25.23 -21.88 -24.84
C GLN A 638 -26.27 -21.33 -23.84
N ASN A 639 -25.90 -20.34 -23.02
CA ASN A 639 -26.76 -19.71 -22.03
C ASN A 639 -26.50 -18.19 -21.93
N PRO A 640 -27.09 -17.39 -22.83
CA PRO A 640 -26.89 -15.93 -22.85
C PRO A 640 -27.49 -15.19 -21.64
N GLN A 641 -28.41 -15.83 -20.89
CA GLN A 641 -29.13 -15.20 -19.77
C GLN A 641 -28.37 -15.34 -18.44
N ALA A 642 -27.34 -16.20 -18.38
CA ALA A 642 -26.53 -16.41 -17.18
C ALA A 642 -25.82 -15.11 -16.74
N GLN A 643 -26.00 -14.75 -15.48
CA GLN A 643 -25.39 -13.57 -14.87
C GLN A 643 -24.07 -13.95 -14.20
N PHE A 644 -23.05 -13.12 -14.37
CA PHE A 644 -21.69 -13.39 -13.89
C PHE A 644 -21.35 -12.47 -12.74
N PHE A 645 -20.86 -13.03 -11.64
CA PHE A 645 -20.38 -12.26 -10.50
C PHE A 645 -18.93 -12.65 -10.22
N CYS A 646 -18.00 -11.79 -10.59
CA CYS A 646 -16.57 -12.06 -10.57
C CYS A 646 -15.90 -11.20 -9.49
N VAL A 647 -15.31 -11.85 -8.49
CA VAL A 647 -14.59 -11.17 -7.39
C VAL A 647 -13.09 -11.37 -7.58
N GLY A 648 -12.30 -10.33 -7.43
CA GLY A 648 -10.84 -10.46 -7.48
C GLY A 648 -10.08 -9.22 -6.99
N ASP A 649 -8.75 -9.31 -7.03
CA ASP A 649 -7.83 -8.23 -6.66
C ASP A 649 -6.71 -8.11 -7.70
N ASP A 650 -6.74 -7.09 -8.54
CA ASP A 650 -5.69 -6.84 -9.52
C ASP A 650 -4.32 -6.61 -8.87
N TRP A 651 -4.27 -6.13 -7.62
CA TRP A 651 -3.00 -5.98 -6.89
C TRP A 651 -2.43 -7.33 -6.40
N GLN A 652 -3.19 -8.41 -6.48
CA GLN A 652 -2.77 -9.78 -6.12
C GLN A 652 -2.67 -10.72 -7.33
N ALA A 653 -2.66 -10.17 -8.55
CA ALA A 653 -2.47 -10.94 -9.78
C ALA A 653 -0.99 -11.31 -9.97
N ILE A 654 -0.60 -12.46 -9.43
CA ILE A 654 0.78 -12.95 -9.38
C ILE A 654 0.95 -14.34 -10.01
N ASN A 655 -0.04 -14.75 -10.81
CA ASN A 655 -0.11 -16.07 -11.42
C ASN A 655 0.06 -16.00 -12.95
N GLY A 656 0.75 -14.99 -13.46
CA GLY A 656 1.03 -14.83 -14.89
C GLY A 656 1.82 -16.01 -15.45
N PHE A 657 2.79 -16.52 -14.67
CA PHE A 657 3.51 -17.76 -14.99
C PHE A 657 2.59 -18.99 -15.12
N ALA A 658 1.45 -18.99 -14.43
CA ALA A 658 0.42 -20.03 -14.52
C ALA A 658 -0.55 -19.81 -15.71
N GLY A 659 -0.36 -18.74 -16.50
CA GLY A 659 -1.18 -18.41 -17.67
C GLY A 659 -2.27 -17.38 -17.40
N SER A 660 -2.35 -16.81 -16.20
CA SER A 660 -3.30 -15.73 -15.90
C SER A 660 -2.98 -14.47 -16.71
N ASP A 661 -3.99 -13.82 -17.25
CA ASP A 661 -3.87 -12.57 -18.01
C ASP A 661 -4.79 -11.50 -17.40
N LEU A 662 -4.17 -10.42 -16.92
CA LEU A 662 -4.85 -9.32 -16.27
C LEU A 662 -5.79 -8.55 -17.21
N ARG A 663 -5.64 -8.68 -18.53
CA ARG A 663 -6.52 -8.10 -19.55
C ARG A 663 -7.98 -8.46 -19.33
N PHE A 664 -8.29 -9.70 -18.97
CA PHE A 664 -9.68 -10.14 -18.68
C PHE A 664 -10.27 -9.44 -17.47
N TYR A 665 -9.42 -9.12 -16.50
CA TYR A 665 -9.80 -8.39 -15.32
C TYR A 665 -9.97 -6.89 -15.62
N GLN A 666 -9.01 -6.27 -16.29
CA GLN A 666 -9.02 -4.84 -16.60
C GLN A 666 -10.15 -4.46 -17.58
N ASN A 667 -10.39 -5.31 -18.58
CA ASN A 667 -11.38 -5.08 -19.64
C ASN A 667 -12.68 -5.85 -19.41
N PHE A 668 -13.06 -6.11 -18.15
CA PHE A 668 -14.26 -6.90 -17.82
C PHE A 668 -15.51 -6.46 -18.59
N ALA A 669 -15.74 -5.15 -18.67
CA ALA A 669 -16.88 -4.60 -19.40
C ALA A 669 -16.84 -4.95 -20.90
N GLN A 670 -15.67 -5.06 -21.53
CA GLN A 670 -15.62 -5.43 -22.96
C GLN A 670 -16.08 -6.88 -23.18
N PHE A 671 -15.79 -7.77 -22.22
CA PHE A 671 -16.16 -9.18 -22.31
C PHE A 671 -17.58 -9.47 -21.82
N PHE A 672 -18.09 -8.70 -20.86
CA PHE A 672 -19.40 -8.88 -20.23
C PHE A 672 -20.23 -7.59 -20.38
N GLN A 673 -21.30 -7.63 -21.17
CA GLN A 673 -22.20 -6.49 -21.38
C GLN A 673 -23.67 -6.91 -21.21
N PRO A 674 -24.50 -6.12 -20.50
CA PRO A 674 -24.14 -4.96 -19.67
C PRO A 674 -23.40 -5.39 -18.39
N SER A 675 -22.47 -4.55 -17.90
CA SER A 675 -21.73 -4.82 -16.66
C SER A 675 -21.69 -3.65 -15.68
N GLN A 676 -21.57 -3.98 -14.40
CA GLN A 676 -21.31 -3.04 -13.31
C GLN A 676 -20.01 -3.39 -12.58
N LYS A 677 -19.24 -2.36 -12.19
CA LYS A 677 -18.05 -2.49 -11.36
C LYS A 677 -18.33 -1.97 -9.95
N LEU A 678 -18.04 -2.79 -8.95
CA LEU A 678 -18.15 -2.49 -7.52
C LEU A 678 -16.79 -2.63 -6.85
N ASN A 679 -16.56 -1.93 -5.74
CA ASN A 679 -15.31 -2.00 -4.99
C ASN A 679 -15.60 -2.42 -3.54
N ILE A 680 -14.79 -3.31 -2.99
CA ILE A 680 -14.70 -3.60 -1.54
C ILE A 680 -13.26 -3.33 -1.08
N ALA A 681 -13.02 -2.10 -0.59
CA ALA A 681 -11.69 -1.58 -0.30
C ALA A 681 -11.31 -1.70 1.20
N THR A 682 -12.29 -1.91 2.08
CA THR A 682 -12.08 -2.07 3.52
C THR A 682 -11.26 -3.32 3.83
N ASN A 683 -10.13 -3.19 4.52
CA ASN A 683 -9.28 -4.28 4.97
C ASN A 683 -9.55 -4.59 6.46
N TYR A 684 -10.03 -5.79 6.74
CA TYR A 684 -10.34 -6.28 8.09
C TYR A 684 -9.22 -7.12 8.72
N ARG A 685 -8.20 -7.46 7.93
CA ARG A 685 -7.10 -8.35 8.32
C ARG A 685 -6.01 -7.58 9.07
N SER A 686 -5.47 -6.55 8.44
CA SER A 686 -4.17 -5.97 8.80
C SER A 686 -4.31 -4.65 9.55
N ALA A 687 -3.32 -4.33 10.37
CA ALA A 687 -3.16 -3.05 11.04
C ALA A 687 -2.91 -1.90 10.06
N THR A 688 -3.14 -0.66 10.50
CA THR A 688 -3.12 0.53 9.63
C THR A 688 -1.78 0.73 8.91
N SER A 689 -0.65 0.60 9.60
CA SER A 689 0.69 0.76 9.01
C SER A 689 0.98 -0.24 7.89
N ILE A 690 0.48 -1.48 8.02
CA ILE A 690 0.61 -2.56 7.03
C ILE A 690 -0.24 -2.25 5.78
N VAL A 691 -1.47 -1.78 5.98
CA VAL A 691 -2.34 -1.34 4.87
C VAL A 691 -1.70 -0.16 4.15
N ASP A 692 -1.16 0.81 4.90
CA ASP A 692 -0.54 2.00 4.34
C ASP A 692 0.73 1.69 3.54
N ILE A 693 1.60 0.78 4.01
CA ILE A 693 2.83 0.46 3.27
C ILE A 693 2.47 -0.24 1.94
N GLY A 694 1.46 -1.11 1.95
CA GLY A 694 0.90 -1.71 0.74
C GLY A 694 0.32 -0.67 -0.23
N ASN A 695 -0.46 0.28 0.28
CA ASN A 695 -1.00 1.39 -0.53
C ASN A 695 0.10 2.29 -1.11
N THR A 696 1.19 2.49 -0.36
CA THR A 696 2.34 3.31 -0.81
C THR A 696 3.09 2.64 -1.96
N LEU A 697 3.29 1.32 -1.89
CA LEU A 697 3.90 0.52 -2.96
C LEU A 697 3.08 0.55 -4.24
N MET A 698 1.75 0.54 -4.10
CA MET A 698 0.77 0.49 -5.19
C MET A 698 0.18 1.88 -5.53
N HIS A 699 0.84 2.96 -5.10
CA HIS A 699 0.36 4.32 -5.29
C HIS A 699 0.14 4.64 -6.78
N GLY A 700 -1.05 5.14 -7.12
CA GLY A 700 -1.42 5.47 -8.51
C GLY A 700 -1.87 4.28 -9.35
N LEU A 701 -1.86 3.05 -8.83
CA LEU A 701 -2.20 1.82 -9.56
C LEU A 701 -3.64 1.32 -9.30
N GLY A 702 -4.50 2.14 -8.70
CA GLY A 702 -5.91 1.81 -8.45
C GLY A 702 -6.44 2.36 -7.13
N THR A 703 -7.67 1.98 -6.77
CA THR A 703 -8.31 2.39 -5.51
C THR A 703 -7.54 1.85 -4.31
N PRO A 704 -7.10 2.68 -3.34
CA PRO A 704 -6.36 2.20 -2.18
C PRO A 704 -7.25 1.41 -1.21
N ALA A 705 -6.64 0.51 -0.43
CA ALA A 705 -7.31 -0.18 0.66
C ALA A 705 -7.50 0.77 1.86
N ARG A 706 -8.52 0.51 2.68
CA ARG A 706 -8.79 1.29 3.92
C ARG A 706 -8.77 0.36 5.13
N ALA A 707 -7.91 0.60 6.10
CA ALA A 707 -7.86 -0.23 7.30
C ALA A 707 -9.15 -0.07 8.13
N HIS A 708 -9.76 -1.19 8.53
CA HIS A 708 -10.86 -1.21 9.48
C HIS A 708 -10.37 -1.21 10.92
N LYS A 709 -9.26 -1.92 11.17
CA LYS A 709 -8.65 -2.00 12.50
C LYS A 709 -8.10 -0.63 12.90
N THR A 710 -8.26 -0.28 14.17
CA THR A 710 -7.71 0.96 14.76
C THR A 710 -6.29 0.79 15.26
N ILE A 711 -5.78 -0.45 15.36
CA ILE A 711 -4.39 -0.72 15.75
C ILE A 711 -3.43 -0.23 14.66
N PHE A 712 -2.36 0.45 15.08
CA PHE A 712 -1.39 1.00 14.14
C PHE A 712 -0.50 -0.09 13.53
N GLY A 713 -0.07 -1.10 14.30
CA GLY A 713 0.89 -2.13 13.86
C GLY A 713 2.31 -1.58 13.67
N THR A 714 3.27 -2.43 13.34
CA THR A 714 4.67 -2.01 13.09
C THR A 714 5.19 -2.48 11.74
N VAL A 715 5.95 -1.61 11.08
CA VAL A 715 6.67 -1.91 9.84
C VAL A 715 8.11 -1.43 10.03
N GLU A 716 9.05 -2.38 10.06
CA GLU A 716 10.45 -2.10 10.34
C GLU A 716 11.35 -2.71 9.27
N ILE A 717 12.35 -1.95 8.84
CA ILE A 717 13.38 -2.42 7.93
C ILE A 717 14.56 -2.89 8.77
N ALA A 718 14.83 -4.20 8.70
CA ALA A 718 15.98 -4.82 9.35
C ALA A 718 17.16 -4.81 8.37
N ASP A 719 18.08 -3.86 8.55
CA ASP A 719 19.27 -3.77 7.72
C ASP A 719 20.37 -4.70 8.25
N MET A 720 20.70 -5.73 7.48
CA MET A 720 21.75 -6.68 7.82
C MET A 720 23.16 -6.06 7.76
N GLY A 721 23.33 -4.92 7.09
CA GLY A 721 24.60 -4.18 7.08
C GLY A 721 24.88 -3.46 8.40
N GLU A 722 23.84 -3.19 9.20
CA GLU A 722 23.94 -2.57 10.52
C GLU A 722 23.85 -3.60 11.67
N PHE A 723 23.63 -4.88 11.33
CA PHE A 723 23.55 -5.95 12.31
C PHE A 723 24.94 -6.45 12.71
N ASP A 724 25.28 -6.30 14.00
CA ASP A 724 26.50 -6.86 14.59
C ASP A 724 26.14 -7.99 15.56
N PRO A 725 26.36 -9.28 15.20
CA PRO A 725 26.14 -10.38 16.12
C PRO A 725 27.10 -10.28 17.32
N THR A 726 26.62 -10.65 18.51
CA THR A 726 27.46 -10.70 19.72
C THR A 726 28.57 -11.75 19.58
N PRO A 727 29.68 -11.63 20.35
CA PRO A 727 30.78 -12.62 20.28
C PRO A 727 30.32 -14.08 20.46
N LYS A 728 29.33 -14.32 21.33
CA LYS A 728 28.73 -15.65 21.51
C LYS A 728 27.98 -16.11 20.26
N GLU A 729 27.15 -15.25 19.66
CA GLU A 729 26.46 -15.59 18.41
C GLU A 729 27.45 -15.83 17.26
N GLN A 730 28.59 -15.13 17.24
CA GLN A 730 29.66 -15.38 16.27
C GLN A 730 30.35 -16.72 16.49
N GLU A 731 30.54 -17.14 17.75
CA GLU A 731 31.07 -18.46 18.10
C GLU A 731 30.10 -19.59 17.76
N GLU A 732 28.81 -19.41 18.05
CA GLU A 732 27.74 -20.39 17.77
C GLU A 732 27.40 -20.48 16.28
N HIS A 733 27.48 -19.36 15.56
CA HIS A 733 27.12 -19.22 14.15
C HIS A 733 28.26 -18.59 13.31
N PRO A 734 29.43 -19.24 13.22
CA PRO A 734 30.60 -18.63 12.57
C PRO A 734 30.32 -18.34 11.09
N GLY A 735 30.41 -17.06 10.74
CA GLY A 735 30.17 -16.53 9.41
C GLY A 735 28.71 -16.47 8.97
N ASP A 736 27.75 -16.78 9.85
CA ASP A 736 26.31 -16.75 9.62
C ASP A 736 25.65 -15.68 10.49
N SER A 737 25.38 -14.52 9.88
CA SER A 737 24.72 -13.40 10.55
C SER A 737 23.19 -13.46 10.48
N ILE A 738 22.62 -14.18 9.51
CA ILE A 738 21.17 -14.21 9.30
C ILE A 738 20.47 -15.05 10.38
N THR A 739 21.06 -16.16 10.81
CA THR A 739 20.49 -17.01 11.85
C THR A 739 20.30 -16.25 13.18
N PRO A 740 21.32 -15.60 13.77
CA PRO A 740 21.13 -14.83 15.01
C PRO A 740 20.17 -13.65 14.85
N ALA A 741 20.22 -12.93 13.72
CA ALA A 741 19.26 -11.85 13.44
C ALA A 741 17.79 -12.35 13.46
N ILE A 742 17.51 -13.46 12.77
CA ILE A 742 16.17 -14.05 12.74
C ILE A 742 15.76 -14.59 14.10
N LEU A 743 16.67 -15.20 14.86
CA LEU A 743 16.38 -15.70 16.21
C LEU A 743 15.93 -14.57 17.14
N ARG A 744 16.59 -13.41 17.09
CA ARG A 744 16.19 -12.23 17.89
C ARG A 744 14.78 -11.74 17.55
N LEU A 745 14.46 -11.61 16.27
CA LEU A 745 13.13 -11.17 15.82
C LEU A 745 12.04 -12.19 16.18
N VAL A 746 12.33 -13.48 15.97
CA VAL A 746 11.41 -14.59 16.26
C VAL A 746 11.16 -14.72 17.76
N ASP A 747 12.20 -14.63 18.58
CA ASP A 747 12.09 -14.72 20.04
C ASP A 747 11.25 -13.58 20.61
N LYS A 748 11.46 -12.35 20.14
CA LYS A 748 10.62 -11.22 20.52
C LYS A 748 9.15 -11.47 20.19
N ALA A 749 8.86 -11.94 18.98
CA ALA A 749 7.50 -12.25 18.56
C ALA A 749 6.86 -13.39 19.38
N ILE A 750 7.62 -14.45 19.70
CA ILE A 750 7.15 -15.57 20.52
C ILE A 750 6.88 -15.12 21.96
N LYS A 751 7.75 -14.29 22.55
CA LYS A 751 7.54 -13.68 23.88
C LYS A 751 6.27 -12.85 23.93
N ASP A 752 5.94 -12.16 22.84
CA ASP A 752 4.70 -11.42 22.67
C ASP A 752 3.50 -12.33 22.30
N ARG A 753 3.67 -13.66 22.34
CA ARG A 753 2.68 -14.72 22.03
C ARG A 753 2.12 -14.65 20.61
N LYS A 754 2.95 -14.27 19.63
CA LYS A 754 2.56 -14.14 18.23
C LYS A 754 3.13 -15.26 17.39
N ASN A 755 2.38 -15.64 16.35
CA ASN A 755 2.88 -16.57 15.34
C ASN A 755 3.71 -15.82 14.29
N VAL A 756 4.74 -16.48 13.76
CA VAL A 756 5.70 -15.89 12.82
C VAL A 756 5.74 -16.71 11.54
N VAL A 757 5.72 -16.01 10.41
CA VAL A 757 6.10 -16.60 9.12
C VAL A 757 7.29 -15.88 8.52
N LEU A 758 8.27 -16.66 8.09
CA LEU A 758 9.40 -16.21 7.30
C LEU A 758 9.04 -16.37 5.81
N LEU A 759 9.09 -15.28 5.04
CA LEU A 759 8.78 -15.28 3.62
C LEU A 759 10.02 -14.96 2.79
N SER A 760 10.27 -15.78 1.76
CA SER A 760 11.30 -15.51 0.76
C SER A 760 10.69 -15.48 -0.65
N ARG A 761 11.32 -14.76 -1.57
CA ARG A 761 10.96 -14.82 -3.00
C ARG A 761 11.18 -16.22 -3.60
N LYS A 762 12.29 -16.86 -3.23
CA LYS A 762 12.80 -18.10 -3.85
C LYS A 762 12.89 -19.22 -2.81
N ASN A 763 13.06 -20.47 -3.27
CA ASN A 763 13.40 -21.57 -2.37
C ASN A 763 14.91 -21.58 -2.05
N SER A 764 15.45 -20.43 -1.67
CA SER A 764 16.87 -20.18 -1.42
C SER A 764 17.02 -18.90 -0.61
N LEU A 765 18.09 -18.78 0.18
CA LEU A 765 18.41 -17.55 0.91
C LEU A 765 19.56 -16.81 0.22
N PRO A 766 19.56 -15.47 0.18
CA PRO A 766 20.68 -14.69 -0.34
C PRO A 766 21.88 -14.68 0.61
N TRP A 767 21.68 -15.10 1.86
CA TRP A 767 22.68 -15.08 2.92
C TRP A 767 23.29 -16.47 3.16
N TYR A 768 24.56 -16.48 3.57
CA TYR A 768 25.20 -17.72 4.02
C TYR A 768 24.58 -18.16 5.36
N VAL A 769 24.29 -19.45 5.46
CA VAL A 769 23.79 -20.09 6.68
C VAL A 769 24.71 -21.23 7.06
N ASN A 770 25.11 -21.26 8.33
CA ASN A 770 25.91 -22.34 8.88
C ASN A 770 25.00 -23.45 9.42
N TYR A 771 24.75 -24.45 8.59
CA TYR A 771 23.95 -25.63 8.98
C TYR A 771 24.73 -26.66 9.83
N GLY A 772 26.01 -26.44 10.12
CA GLY A 772 26.88 -27.42 10.77
C GLY A 772 26.91 -28.78 10.04
N LYS A 773 26.92 -29.89 10.80
CA LYS A 773 26.85 -31.27 10.27
C LYS A 773 25.42 -31.72 9.88
N GLY A 774 24.41 -30.87 10.08
CA GLY A 774 22.99 -31.24 10.06
C GLY A 774 22.24 -30.96 8.76
N ARG A 775 22.92 -30.81 7.62
CA ARG A 775 22.24 -30.54 6.34
C ARG A 775 21.44 -31.76 5.90
N SER A 776 20.12 -31.69 6.02
CA SER A 776 19.22 -32.76 5.60
C SER A 776 19.05 -32.78 4.08
N LYS A 777 18.43 -33.84 3.53
CA LYS A 777 18.03 -33.92 2.12
C LYS A 777 16.86 -32.97 1.76
N HIS A 778 16.25 -32.30 2.73
CA HIS A 778 15.12 -31.39 2.49
C HIS A 778 15.58 -30.07 1.84
N GLY A 779 14.65 -29.29 1.28
CA GLY A 779 14.93 -28.05 0.55
C GLY A 779 15.62 -26.98 1.42
N VAL A 780 16.18 -25.94 0.79
CA VAL A 780 16.96 -24.90 1.49
C VAL A 780 16.14 -24.20 2.57
N LEU A 781 14.91 -23.80 2.28
CA LEU A 781 14.05 -23.13 3.27
C LEU A 781 13.64 -24.08 4.42
N ASP A 782 13.34 -25.35 4.13
CA ASP A 782 12.99 -26.32 5.16
C ASP A 782 14.16 -26.59 6.11
N ASN A 783 15.38 -26.67 5.57
CA ASN A 783 16.59 -26.76 6.38
C ASN A 783 16.76 -25.54 7.28
N PHE A 784 16.50 -24.33 6.76
CA PHE A 784 16.57 -23.12 7.56
C PHE A 784 15.50 -23.06 8.65
N LEU A 785 14.25 -23.44 8.33
CA LEU A 785 13.19 -23.52 9.34
C LEU A 785 13.52 -24.54 10.44
N ASN A 786 14.05 -25.71 10.07
CA ASN A 786 14.46 -26.72 11.05
C ASN A 786 15.61 -26.22 11.92
N LEU A 787 16.57 -25.49 11.34
CA LEU A 787 17.64 -24.83 12.08
C LEU A 787 17.06 -23.85 13.11
N ILE A 788 16.23 -22.89 12.69
CA ILE A 788 15.61 -21.91 13.58
C ILE A 788 14.78 -22.60 14.68
N ARG A 789 13.94 -23.58 14.33
CA ARG A 789 13.13 -24.35 15.30
C ARG A 789 13.97 -25.15 16.29
N SER A 790 15.19 -25.54 15.95
CA SER A 790 16.05 -26.31 16.85
C SER A 790 16.47 -25.52 18.09
N TYR A 791 16.59 -24.19 17.95
CA TYR A 791 16.90 -23.28 19.06
C TYR A 791 15.68 -22.94 19.92
N LEU A 792 14.47 -23.15 19.41
CA LEU A 792 13.23 -22.80 20.10
C LEU A 792 12.76 -23.94 21.03
N PRO A 793 12.13 -23.59 22.17
CA PRO A 793 11.40 -24.55 23.01
C PRO A 793 10.38 -25.35 22.19
N GLU A 794 10.20 -26.63 22.51
CA GLU A 794 9.37 -27.55 21.72
C GLU A 794 7.94 -27.03 21.49
N GLU A 795 7.36 -26.41 22.52
CA GLU A 795 6.03 -25.77 22.48
C GLU A 795 5.94 -24.60 21.48
N SER A 796 7.02 -23.84 21.31
CA SER A 796 7.06 -22.65 20.45
C SER A 796 7.38 -22.99 18.98
N ARG A 797 7.91 -24.18 18.68
CA ARG A 797 8.33 -24.57 17.32
C ARG A 797 7.20 -24.46 16.29
N LYS A 798 5.96 -24.76 16.70
CA LYS A 798 4.78 -24.72 15.82
C LYS A 798 4.35 -23.30 15.46
N ALA A 799 4.72 -22.30 16.28
CA ALA A 799 4.39 -20.89 16.04
C ALA A 799 5.19 -20.28 14.89
N VAL A 800 6.29 -20.91 14.47
CA VAL A 800 7.18 -20.42 13.40
C VAL A 800 7.02 -21.27 12.15
N SER A 801 6.88 -20.64 10.99
CA SER A 801 6.79 -21.30 9.68
C SER A 801 7.62 -20.57 8.63
N ILE A 802 7.95 -21.23 7.52
CA ILE A 802 8.63 -20.63 6.38
C ILE A 802 7.88 -20.97 5.09
N SER A 803 7.86 -20.05 4.13
CA SER A 803 7.30 -20.30 2.80
C SER A 803 7.88 -19.34 1.77
N THR A 804 7.68 -19.64 0.48
CA THR A 804 7.81 -18.62 -0.55
C THR A 804 6.59 -17.69 -0.55
N ALA A 805 6.77 -16.43 -0.95
CA ALA A 805 5.68 -15.46 -1.06
C ALA A 805 4.53 -15.94 -1.97
N HIS A 806 4.86 -16.61 -3.08
CA HIS A 806 3.89 -17.24 -3.98
C HIS A 806 3.05 -18.31 -3.29
N LYS A 807 3.70 -19.29 -2.64
CA LYS A 807 3.03 -20.41 -1.97
C LYS A 807 2.19 -19.95 -0.77
N TYR A 808 2.55 -18.82 -0.16
CA TYR A 808 1.84 -18.24 0.98
C TYR A 808 0.65 -17.34 0.57
N LYS A 809 0.36 -17.18 -0.73
CA LYS A 809 -0.86 -16.47 -1.21
C LYS A 809 -2.11 -17.09 -0.55
N GLY A 810 -3.03 -16.23 -0.10
CA GLY A 810 -4.25 -16.63 0.61
C GLY A 810 -4.09 -16.84 2.13
N LEU A 811 -2.87 -17.05 2.64
CA LEU A 811 -2.60 -17.19 4.07
C LEU A 811 -2.31 -15.83 4.72
N GLN A 812 -2.19 -15.82 6.05
CA GLN A 812 -1.83 -14.64 6.85
C GLN A 812 -1.09 -15.08 8.13
N ASN A 813 -0.38 -14.17 8.78
CA ASN A 813 0.25 -14.44 10.08
C ASN A 813 0.35 -13.15 10.91
N ASP A 814 0.44 -13.27 12.24
CA ASP A 814 0.54 -12.14 13.18
C ASP A 814 1.78 -11.29 12.87
N VAL A 815 2.90 -11.98 12.68
CA VAL A 815 4.20 -11.41 12.29
C VAL A 815 4.67 -12.01 10.96
N VAL A 816 5.09 -11.16 10.03
CA VAL A 816 5.76 -11.57 8.78
C VAL A 816 7.16 -11.02 8.74
N ILE A 817 8.12 -11.86 8.40
CA ILE A 817 9.51 -11.48 8.16
C ILE A 817 9.83 -11.78 6.70
N ILE A 818 10.01 -10.74 5.87
CA ILE A 818 10.47 -10.89 4.49
C ILE A 818 12.00 -10.99 4.52
N LEU A 819 12.56 -12.14 4.12
CA LEU A 819 13.97 -12.48 4.31
C LEU A 819 14.93 -11.86 3.28
N ASP A 820 14.41 -11.42 2.12
CA ASP A 820 15.21 -11.18 0.93
C ASP A 820 14.76 -9.99 0.08
N ALA A 821 14.51 -8.82 0.70
CA ALA A 821 14.14 -7.58 0.01
C ALA A 821 15.33 -6.91 -0.72
N VAL A 822 16.02 -7.67 -1.57
CA VAL A 822 17.24 -7.28 -2.33
C VAL A 822 16.99 -7.29 -3.85
N PRO A 823 17.80 -6.60 -4.69
CA PRO A 823 17.58 -6.45 -6.14
C PRO A 823 17.40 -7.73 -6.95
N ARG A 824 17.91 -8.88 -6.48
CA ARG A 824 17.85 -10.18 -7.17
C ARG A 824 16.65 -11.04 -6.76
N CYS A 825 15.80 -10.52 -5.88
CA CYS A 825 14.61 -11.19 -5.37
C CYS A 825 13.37 -10.32 -5.62
N TYR A 826 13.48 -9.01 -5.43
CA TYR A 826 12.40 -8.08 -5.70
C TYR A 826 12.92 -6.89 -6.54
N PRO A 827 12.63 -6.81 -7.84
CA PRO A 827 12.01 -7.85 -8.69
C PRO A 827 12.97 -8.98 -9.09
N LEU A 828 12.47 -10.21 -9.24
CA LEU A 828 13.20 -11.29 -9.89
C LEU A 828 12.89 -11.31 -11.40
N ILE A 829 13.87 -10.98 -12.24
CA ILE A 829 13.74 -11.04 -13.71
C ILE A 829 14.55 -12.21 -14.25
N HIS A 830 13.89 -13.22 -14.80
CA HIS A 830 14.56 -14.42 -15.31
C HIS A 830 15.17 -14.17 -16.71
N PRO A 831 16.38 -14.67 -17.02
CA PRO A 831 16.99 -14.51 -18.35
C PRO A 831 16.19 -15.18 -19.46
N ASP A 832 15.44 -16.22 -19.12
CA ASP A 832 14.65 -16.97 -20.10
C ASP A 832 13.46 -16.15 -20.65
N LEU A 833 13.22 -14.93 -20.14
CA LEU A 833 12.20 -14.00 -20.65
C LEU A 833 12.32 -13.73 -22.16
N MET A 834 13.53 -13.78 -22.74
CA MET A 834 13.69 -13.63 -24.20
C MET A 834 12.86 -14.66 -24.98
N PHE A 835 12.76 -15.88 -24.46
CA PHE A 835 12.09 -16.97 -25.15
C PHE A 835 10.56 -16.85 -25.07
N SER A 836 10.02 -16.01 -24.19
CA SER A 836 8.58 -15.77 -24.07
C SER A 836 8.11 -14.45 -24.67
N ARG A 837 9.02 -13.60 -25.16
CA ARG A 837 8.69 -12.33 -25.87
C ARG A 837 7.79 -12.52 -27.09
N VAL A 838 7.90 -13.67 -27.77
CA VAL A 838 7.02 -14.04 -28.88
C VAL A 838 5.53 -14.03 -28.49
N PHE A 839 5.22 -14.20 -27.20
CA PHE A 839 3.86 -14.12 -26.66
C PHE A 839 3.45 -12.73 -26.17
N GLY A 840 4.28 -11.70 -26.42
CA GLY A 840 4.03 -10.32 -25.99
C GLY A 840 4.56 -9.96 -24.60
N ASP A 841 5.37 -10.83 -23.98
CA ASP A 841 5.98 -10.54 -22.69
C ASP A 841 6.96 -9.38 -22.74
N SER A 842 6.82 -8.46 -21.79
CA SER A 842 7.77 -7.37 -21.57
C SER A 842 8.37 -7.39 -20.17
N ILE A 843 9.54 -6.76 -20.03
CA ILE A 843 10.19 -6.55 -18.73
C ILE A 843 9.25 -5.73 -17.80
N GLU A 844 8.53 -4.74 -18.33
CA GLU A 844 7.57 -3.94 -17.57
C GLU A 844 6.51 -4.83 -16.92
N GLN A 845 5.92 -5.74 -17.68
CA GLN A 845 4.89 -6.66 -17.18
C GLN A 845 5.43 -7.55 -16.07
N VAL A 846 6.66 -8.08 -16.23
CA VAL A 846 7.33 -8.89 -15.21
C VAL A 846 7.61 -8.07 -13.94
N VAL A 847 8.13 -6.84 -14.09
CA VAL A 847 8.38 -5.94 -12.95
C VAL A 847 7.08 -5.60 -12.22
N ASP A 848 6.00 -5.37 -12.95
CA ASP A 848 4.70 -5.09 -12.36
C ASP A 848 4.11 -6.32 -11.64
N GLU A 849 4.33 -7.53 -12.16
CA GLU A 849 3.95 -8.77 -11.47
C GLU A 849 4.78 -9.00 -10.20
N GLU A 850 6.09 -8.77 -10.26
CA GLU A 850 6.98 -8.85 -9.09
C GLU A 850 6.67 -7.78 -8.05
N ARG A 851 6.21 -6.59 -8.46
CA ARG A 851 5.68 -5.56 -7.54
C ARG A 851 4.42 -6.06 -6.83
N ARG A 852 3.49 -6.67 -7.56
CA ARG A 852 2.28 -7.29 -6.97
C ARG A 852 2.63 -8.44 -6.03
N LEU A 853 3.68 -9.22 -6.34
CA LEU A 853 4.17 -10.25 -5.45
C LEU A 853 4.77 -9.66 -4.16
N PHE A 854 5.53 -8.59 -4.26
CA PHE A 854 6.03 -7.87 -3.09
C PHE A 854 4.88 -7.32 -2.26
N TYR A 855 3.86 -6.71 -2.90
CA TYR A 855 2.61 -6.31 -2.24
C TYR A 855 1.91 -7.48 -1.53
N VAL A 856 1.84 -8.65 -2.18
CA VAL A 856 1.28 -9.87 -1.58
C VAL A 856 2.06 -10.23 -0.32
N ALA A 857 3.40 -10.24 -0.36
CA ALA A 857 4.25 -10.55 0.79
C ALA A 857 4.03 -9.57 1.95
N LEU A 858 4.03 -8.25 1.69
CA LEU A 858 3.78 -7.22 2.72
C LEU A 858 2.40 -7.39 3.38
N THR A 859 1.37 -7.67 2.58
CA THR A 859 -0.02 -7.78 3.06
C THR A 859 -0.38 -9.15 3.65
N ARG A 860 0.60 -10.04 3.87
CA ARG A 860 0.40 -11.26 4.68
C ARG A 860 0.45 -10.97 6.19
N ALA A 861 1.05 -9.85 6.59
CA ALA A 861 1.14 -9.44 7.99
C ALA A 861 -0.21 -8.94 8.51
N VAL A 862 -0.54 -9.35 9.72
CA VAL A 862 -1.69 -8.84 10.47
C VAL A 862 -1.27 -7.66 11.33
N GLU A 863 -0.15 -7.74 12.05
CA GLU A 863 0.25 -6.71 13.02
C GLU A 863 1.68 -6.19 12.85
N HIS A 864 2.65 -7.10 12.69
CA HIS A 864 4.08 -6.74 12.59
C HIS A 864 4.67 -7.23 11.26
N LEU A 865 5.45 -6.36 10.62
CA LEU A 865 6.16 -6.66 9.39
C LEU A 865 7.61 -6.24 9.50
N PHE A 866 8.50 -7.21 9.36
CA PHE A 866 9.94 -7.00 9.24
C PHE A 866 10.36 -7.21 7.78
N ILE A 867 11.13 -6.27 7.24
CA ILE A 867 11.66 -6.33 5.87
C ILE A 867 13.19 -6.38 5.96
N LEU A 868 13.78 -7.54 5.71
CA LEU A 868 15.23 -7.70 5.73
C LEU A 868 15.84 -7.28 4.39
N THR A 869 16.88 -6.45 4.48
CA THR A 869 17.64 -5.91 3.35
C THR A 869 19.11 -5.73 3.75
N GLU A 870 19.93 -5.24 2.82
CA GLU A 870 21.29 -4.78 3.08
C GLU A 870 21.46 -3.37 2.46
N THR A 871 22.02 -2.40 3.21
CA THR A 871 22.11 -0.98 2.79
C THR A 871 22.71 -0.80 1.41
N LYS A 872 23.73 -1.61 1.07
CA LYS A 872 24.44 -1.55 -0.23
C LYS A 872 23.70 -2.24 -1.38
N ASN A 873 22.64 -2.99 -1.09
CA ASN A 873 21.89 -3.83 -2.02
C ASN A 873 20.37 -3.77 -1.76
N LEU A 874 19.79 -2.58 -1.76
CA LEU A 874 18.34 -2.38 -1.54
C LEU A 874 17.52 -2.77 -2.77
N SER A 875 16.41 -3.48 -2.57
CA SER A 875 15.42 -3.68 -3.63
C SER A 875 14.96 -2.33 -4.21
N PRO A 876 14.83 -2.18 -5.55
CA PRO A 876 14.25 -0.99 -6.16
C PRO A 876 12.86 -0.62 -5.63
N PHE A 877 12.05 -1.62 -5.24
CA PHE A 877 10.74 -1.38 -4.63
C PHE A 877 10.87 -0.80 -3.22
N LEU A 878 11.91 -1.20 -2.47
CA LEU A 878 12.18 -0.66 -1.15
C LEU A 878 12.79 0.75 -1.21
N GLU A 879 13.63 1.04 -2.21
CA GLU A 879 14.10 2.40 -2.51
C GLU A 879 12.92 3.34 -2.80
N GLU A 880 11.99 2.92 -3.68
CA GLU A 880 10.77 3.65 -3.99
C GLU A 880 9.93 3.90 -2.72
N LEU A 881 9.74 2.88 -1.87
CA LEU A 881 9.02 3.04 -0.60
C LEU A 881 9.68 4.05 0.33
N LYS A 882 11.00 3.96 0.55
CA LYS A 882 11.76 4.88 1.41
C LYS A 882 11.66 6.34 0.92
N SER A 883 11.63 6.56 -0.40
CA SER A 883 11.49 7.91 -0.97
C SER A 883 10.10 8.53 -0.77
N ARG A 884 9.05 7.70 -0.65
CA ARG A 884 7.66 8.17 -0.54
C ARG A 884 7.16 8.26 0.89
N LYS A 885 7.65 7.39 1.78
CA LYS A 885 7.21 7.32 3.17
C LYS A 885 8.40 7.01 4.08
N ARG A 886 8.44 7.68 5.23
CA ARG A 886 9.38 7.34 6.29
C ARG A 886 8.99 5.98 6.87
N VAL A 887 9.78 4.95 6.56
CA VAL A 887 9.70 3.63 7.18
C VAL A 887 10.76 3.57 8.27
N SER A 888 10.40 3.06 9.44
CA SER A 888 11.34 2.92 10.56
C SER A 888 12.45 1.93 10.20
N LEU A 889 13.69 2.32 10.45
CA LEU A 889 14.80 1.38 10.54
C LEU A 889 14.71 0.69 11.89
N LEU A 890 14.93 -0.62 11.90
CA LEU A 890 14.96 -1.40 13.12
C LEU A 890 16.21 -1.04 13.93
N ASP A 891 16.03 -0.70 15.20
CA ASP A 891 17.16 -0.59 16.13
C ASP A 891 17.45 -1.98 16.71
N TRP A 892 18.59 -2.56 16.33
CA TRP A 892 18.99 -3.89 16.81
C TRP A 892 19.23 -3.94 18.33
N LEU A 893 19.38 -2.79 18.99
CA LEU A 893 19.47 -2.71 20.46
C LEU A 893 18.16 -3.07 21.16
N ASP A 894 17.01 -2.84 20.50
CA ASP A 894 15.69 -3.20 21.03
C ASP A 894 15.42 -4.72 20.95
N TYR A 895 16.27 -5.46 20.25
CA TYR A 895 16.17 -6.89 20.01
C TYR A 895 17.41 -7.61 20.58
N PRO A 896 17.44 -7.86 21.90
CA PRO A 896 18.60 -8.46 22.57
C PRO A 896 18.83 -9.90 22.09
N SER A 897 20.06 -10.40 22.30
CA SER A 897 20.46 -11.76 21.91
C SER A 897 19.50 -12.83 22.45
N PHE A 898 19.31 -13.89 21.66
CA PHE A 898 18.44 -15.01 22.01
C PHE A 898 18.92 -15.70 23.31
N VAL A 899 18.06 -15.75 24.32
CA VAL A 899 18.41 -16.26 25.66
C VAL A 899 18.07 -17.74 25.78
N GLY A 900 19.06 -18.61 25.61
CA GLY A 900 19.10 -19.90 26.32
C GLY A 900 19.43 -19.68 27.81
N SER A 901 19.14 -20.65 28.69
CA SER A 901 19.44 -20.60 30.13
C SER A 901 20.84 -20.05 30.44
N ILE A 902 21.01 -19.12 31.40
CA ILE A 902 22.29 -18.50 31.78
C ILE A 902 23.35 -19.58 32.08
N GLN A 903 24.47 -19.53 31.37
CA GLN A 903 25.58 -20.46 31.46
C GLN A 903 26.88 -19.82 31.96
N ARG A 904 27.07 -18.49 31.89
CA ARG A 904 28.36 -17.82 32.24
C ARG A 904 28.22 -16.49 32.98
N ILE A 905 29.32 -16.08 33.63
CA ILE A 905 29.51 -14.78 34.31
C ILE A 905 30.77 -14.13 33.76
N THR A 906 30.65 -12.88 33.32
CA THR A 906 31.78 -12.08 32.82
C THR A 906 32.28 -11.15 33.91
N VAL A 907 33.58 -11.19 34.19
CA VAL A 907 34.25 -10.32 35.15
C VAL A 907 35.06 -9.28 34.39
N LYS A 908 34.77 -8.01 34.65
CA LYS A 908 35.46 -6.85 34.08
C LYS A 908 36.27 -6.13 35.16
N VAL A 909 37.52 -5.82 34.84
CA VAL A 909 38.48 -5.11 35.70
C VAL A 909 38.88 -3.80 35.03
N SER A 910 38.63 -2.67 35.69
CA SER A 910 38.90 -1.31 35.18
C SER A 910 39.45 -0.40 36.29
N ASN A 911 39.91 0.81 35.96
CA ASN A 911 40.36 1.76 36.99
C ASN A 911 39.16 2.37 37.77
N GLN A 912 39.38 2.72 39.04
CA GLN A 912 38.43 3.50 39.83
C GLN A 912 38.42 4.96 39.34
N GLY A 913 37.44 5.33 38.52
CA GLY A 913 37.25 6.71 38.04
C GLY A 913 38.31 7.22 37.05
N ARG A 914 38.18 8.48 36.63
CA ARG A 914 39.07 9.12 35.64
C ARG A 914 40.42 9.60 36.21
N GLU A 915 40.58 9.65 37.53
CA GLU A 915 41.76 10.20 38.21
C GLU A 915 42.84 9.14 38.52
N SER A 916 42.46 7.87 38.68
CA SER A 916 43.42 6.75 38.81
C SER A 916 43.89 6.30 37.43
N ARG A 917 44.96 6.89 36.90
CA ARG A 917 45.41 6.62 35.52
C ARG A 917 46.20 5.32 35.34
N ASN A 918 46.63 4.64 36.40
CA ASN A 918 47.59 3.52 36.29
C ASN A 918 47.21 2.22 37.01
N GLY A 919 46.02 2.11 37.62
CA GLY A 919 45.64 0.92 38.42
C GLY A 919 45.76 -0.41 37.68
N THR A 920 45.00 -0.58 36.59
CA THR A 920 45.04 -1.79 35.75
C THR A 920 46.33 -1.94 34.94
N TYR A 921 47.05 -0.84 34.68
CA TYR A 921 48.34 -0.90 33.99
C TYR A 921 49.41 -1.57 34.85
N ALA A 922 49.40 -1.34 36.17
CA ALA A 922 50.35 -1.92 37.12
C ALA A 922 50.21 -3.45 37.27
N ILE A 923 49.02 -4.00 36.99
CA ILE A 923 48.73 -5.44 37.13
C ILE A 923 48.43 -6.13 35.80
N LYS A 924 48.64 -5.45 34.66
CA LYS A 924 48.26 -5.96 33.32
C LYS A 924 48.87 -7.33 32.99
N ASP A 925 50.12 -7.57 33.40
CA ASP A 925 50.83 -8.82 33.11
C ASP A 925 50.28 -9.97 33.96
N LEU A 926 49.80 -9.66 35.18
CA LEU A 926 49.12 -10.63 36.05
C LEU A 926 47.71 -10.95 35.55
N LEU A 927 46.97 -9.94 35.06
CA LEU A 927 45.66 -10.13 34.44
C LEU A 927 45.77 -10.99 33.16
N ASN A 928 46.76 -10.73 32.31
CA ASN A 928 47.04 -11.57 31.14
C ASN A 928 47.36 -13.02 31.54
N ALA A 929 48.19 -13.23 32.57
CA ALA A 929 48.55 -14.56 33.05
C ALA A 929 47.35 -15.35 33.61
N GLU A 930 46.34 -14.67 34.15
CA GLU A 930 45.08 -15.25 34.61
C GLU A 930 43.97 -15.27 33.53
N GLY A 931 44.32 -15.00 32.26
CA GLY A 931 43.44 -15.18 31.11
C GLY A 931 42.52 -14.00 30.77
N TYR A 932 42.77 -12.81 31.31
CA TYR A 932 42.00 -11.61 30.97
C TYR A 932 42.47 -10.99 29.66
N ILE A 933 41.52 -10.49 28.87
CA ILE A 933 41.78 -9.84 27.58
C ILE A 933 41.34 -8.37 27.65
N TRP A 934 42.19 -7.46 27.15
CA TRP A 934 41.87 -6.04 27.06
C TRP A 934 40.82 -5.75 25.98
N GLN A 935 39.74 -5.06 26.34
CA GLN A 935 38.68 -4.67 25.40
C GLN A 935 38.58 -3.14 25.29
N SER A 936 39.06 -2.59 24.17
CA SER A 936 39.12 -1.14 23.92
C SER A 936 37.73 -0.47 23.92
N LYS A 937 36.72 -1.09 23.29
CA LYS A 937 35.33 -0.59 23.27
C LYS A 937 34.68 -0.55 24.66
N LYS A 938 35.08 -1.45 25.58
CA LYS A 938 34.50 -1.54 26.95
C LYS A 938 35.34 -0.81 28.00
N GLY A 939 36.56 -0.37 27.69
CA GLY A 939 37.44 0.37 28.60
C GLY A 939 37.89 -0.44 29.83
N GLY A 940 38.26 -1.73 29.65
CA GLY A 940 38.72 -2.58 30.74
C GLY A 940 39.19 -3.97 30.28
N TRP A 941 39.68 -4.76 31.23
CA TRP A 941 40.10 -6.16 31.08
C TRP A 941 38.94 -7.11 31.40
N CYS A 942 38.67 -8.11 30.57
CA CYS A 942 37.53 -9.02 30.73
C CYS A 942 37.96 -10.48 30.73
N CYS A 943 37.30 -11.31 31.56
CA CYS A 943 37.41 -12.77 31.57
C CYS A 943 36.04 -13.39 31.90
N THR A 944 35.74 -14.57 31.36
CA THR A 944 34.40 -15.19 31.47
C THR A 944 34.45 -16.60 32.08
N TYR A 945 33.67 -16.80 33.14
CA TYR A 945 33.61 -18.03 33.92
C TYR A 945 32.27 -18.75 33.73
N PRO A 946 32.20 -20.08 33.82
CA PRO A 946 30.92 -20.79 33.92
C PRO A 946 30.10 -20.28 35.10
N ALA A 947 28.80 -20.07 34.94
CA ALA A 947 27.90 -19.62 36.01
C ALA A 947 27.61 -20.71 37.04
N GLN A 948 27.74 -21.98 36.63
CA GLN A 948 27.60 -23.13 37.52
C GLN A 948 28.73 -23.11 38.56
N ASP A 949 28.35 -23.13 39.85
CA ASP A 949 29.25 -23.08 41.02
C ASP A 949 30.08 -21.79 41.19
N PHE A 950 29.79 -20.73 40.43
CA PHE A 950 30.49 -19.44 40.56
C PHE A 950 30.01 -18.67 41.78
N SER A 951 30.95 -18.32 42.68
CA SER A 951 30.69 -17.40 43.78
C SER A 951 31.68 -16.25 43.75
N ILE A 952 31.19 -15.02 43.99
CA ILE A 952 32.04 -13.81 44.02
C ILE A 952 33.14 -13.94 45.08
N LYS A 953 32.80 -14.52 46.24
CA LYS A 953 33.76 -14.79 47.31
C LYS A 953 34.83 -15.82 46.90
N GLY A 954 34.43 -16.90 46.22
CA GLY A 954 35.35 -17.88 45.66
C GLY A 954 36.28 -17.28 44.60
N TYR A 955 35.74 -16.42 43.74
CA TYR A 955 36.50 -15.67 42.75
C TYR A 955 37.59 -14.80 43.40
N PHE A 956 37.24 -13.93 44.36
CA PHE A 956 38.22 -13.07 45.03
C PHE A 956 39.26 -13.85 45.84
N ASN A 957 38.91 -15.02 46.39
CA ASN A 957 39.89 -15.89 47.05
C ASN A 957 40.92 -16.50 46.09
N SER A 958 40.56 -16.63 44.79
CA SER A 958 41.41 -17.25 43.77
C SER A 958 42.25 -16.25 42.98
N ALA A 959 41.76 -15.02 42.80
CA ALA A 959 42.41 -13.97 42.02
C ALA A 959 43.65 -13.44 42.76
N ARG A 960 44.87 -13.74 42.29
CA ARG A 960 46.11 -13.35 43.01
C ARG A 960 46.52 -11.92 42.74
N TRP A 961 46.14 -11.37 41.59
CA TRP A 961 46.45 -10.00 41.20
C TRP A 961 45.86 -8.95 42.16
N ILE A 962 44.83 -9.29 42.94
CA ILE A 962 44.17 -8.34 43.86
C ILE A 962 45.10 -7.80 44.94
N TYR A 963 46.11 -8.57 45.37
CA TYR A 963 47.09 -8.13 46.37
C TYR A 963 48.06 -7.07 45.83
N HIS A 964 48.18 -6.99 44.50
CA HIS A 964 49.01 -6.02 43.79
C HIS A 964 48.17 -4.89 43.16
N ALA A 965 46.85 -4.94 43.30
CA ALA A 965 45.92 -3.96 42.76
C ALA A 965 45.78 -2.74 43.67
N PHE A 966 45.78 -1.54 43.09
CA PHE A 966 45.42 -0.31 43.76
C PHE A 966 44.62 0.60 42.83
N GLY A 967 43.50 1.15 43.32
CA GLY A 967 42.59 1.99 42.58
C GLY A 967 41.88 1.24 41.44
N ILE A 968 41.49 -0.02 41.67
CA ILE A 968 40.85 -0.89 40.66
C ILE A 968 39.40 -1.17 41.01
N GLN A 969 38.57 -1.31 39.97
CA GLN A 969 37.16 -1.61 40.04
C GLN A 969 36.88 -2.93 39.32
N VAL A 970 36.15 -3.83 39.99
CA VAL A 970 35.74 -5.13 39.47
C VAL A 970 34.23 -5.16 39.34
N GLN A 971 33.74 -5.56 38.17
CA GLN A 971 32.32 -5.62 37.85
C GLN A 971 31.98 -7.01 37.32
N PHE A 972 30.89 -7.58 37.82
CA PHE A 972 30.38 -8.89 37.43
C PHE A 972 29.12 -8.70 36.59
N TYR A 973 29.06 -9.37 35.45
CA TYR A 973 27.95 -9.33 34.52
C TYR A 973 27.44 -10.74 34.23
N ASP A 974 26.13 -10.92 34.06
CA ASP A 974 25.57 -12.16 33.53
C ASP A 974 25.77 -12.25 32.00
N ASP A 975 25.31 -13.34 31.39
CA ASP A 975 25.33 -13.57 29.94
C ASP A 975 24.55 -12.52 29.12
N LEU A 976 23.76 -11.67 29.79
CA LEU A 976 22.94 -10.62 29.20
C LEU A 976 23.53 -9.21 29.44
N GLU A 977 24.76 -9.14 29.93
CA GLU A 977 25.44 -7.90 30.33
C GLU A 977 24.73 -7.09 31.43
N ASN A 978 23.83 -7.70 32.21
CA ASN A 978 23.29 -7.06 33.40
C ASN A 978 24.34 -7.07 34.52
N MET A 979 24.58 -5.92 35.13
CA MET A 979 25.55 -5.80 36.23
C MET A 979 25.02 -6.47 37.50
N LEU A 980 25.60 -7.61 37.85
CA LEU A 980 25.26 -8.40 39.03
C LEU A 980 25.87 -7.82 40.29
N ALA A 981 27.14 -7.40 40.22
CA ALA A 981 27.84 -6.82 41.36
C ALA A 981 29.02 -5.94 40.93
N LYS A 982 29.44 -5.05 41.85
CA LYS A 982 30.49 -4.07 41.63
C LYS A 982 31.29 -3.85 42.91
N TYR A 983 32.61 -3.93 42.79
CA TYR A 983 33.55 -3.80 43.90
C TYR A 983 34.68 -2.83 43.56
N ASN A 984 35.14 -2.10 44.57
CA ASN A 984 36.44 -1.44 44.54
C ASN A 984 37.45 -2.35 45.23
N VAL A 985 38.66 -2.46 44.66
CA VAL A 985 39.73 -3.34 45.11
C VAL A 985 41.02 -2.54 45.32
N ASP A 986 41.56 -2.63 46.52
CA ASP A 986 42.76 -1.93 46.97
C ASP A 986 43.57 -2.84 47.92
N TYR A 987 44.78 -3.22 47.50
CA TYR A 987 45.77 -4.04 48.23
C TYR A 987 45.17 -5.29 48.91
N GLY A 988 44.43 -6.10 48.12
CA GLY A 988 43.79 -7.33 48.58
C GLY A 988 42.51 -7.13 49.39
N GLN A 989 42.11 -5.89 49.69
CA GLN A 989 40.81 -5.57 50.25
C GLN A 989 39.84 -5.22 49.13
N TYR A 990 38.59 -5.69 49.23
CA TYR A 990 37.54 -5.36 48.28
C TYR A 990 36.27 -4.90 49.00
N ILE A 991 35.69 -3.79 48.53
CA ILE A 991 34.50 -3.16 49.12
C ILE A 991 33.38 -3.17 48.08
N ALA A 992 32.22 -3.71 48.44
CA ALA A 992 31.05 -3.75 47.58
C ALA A 992 30.46 -2.33 47.42
N LEU A 993 30.18 -1.95 46.18
CA LEU A 993 29.45 -0.73 45.82
C LEU A 993 28.02 -1.03 45.36
N ILE A 994 27.82 -2.17 44.70
CA ILE A 994 26.52 -2.70 44.26
C ILE A 994 26.61 -4.22 44.41
N ASN A 995 25.63 -4.86 45.06
CA ASN A 995 25.53 -6.31 45.12
C ASN A 995 24.06 -6.73 44.96
N ASN A 996 23.69 -7.17 43.76
CA ASN A 996 22.34 -7.62 43.44
C ASN A 996 22.18 -9.15 43.51
N ILE A 997 23.22 -9.86 43.98
CA ILE A 997 23.18 -11.30 44.19
C ILE A 997 22.81 -11.54 45.67
N PRO A 998 21.70 -12.24 45.98
CA PRO A 998 21.39 -12.60 47.36
C PRO A 998 22.50 -13.52 47.89
N GLU A 999 23.21 -13.07 48.92
CA GLU A 999 24.22 -13.88 49.59
C GLU A 999 23.53 -15.10 50.23
N ALA A 1000 23.84 -16.30 49.75
CA ALA A 1000 23.53 -17.53 50.47
C ALA A 1000 24.41 -17.58 51.73
N ASN A 1001 23.79 -17.70 52.91
CA ASN A 1001 24.47 -18.00 54.17
C ASN A 1001 25.30 -19.29 54.08
#